data_AF-A0A3B8LZS9-F1
#
_entry.id   AF-A0A3B8LZS9-F1
#
_cell.length_a   1.000
_cell.length_b   1.000
_cell.length_c   1.000
_cell.angle_alpha   90.00
_cell.angle_beta   90.00
_cell.angle_gamma   90.00
#
_symmetry.space_group_name_H-M   'P 1'
#
loop_
_entity.id
_entity.type
_entity.pdbx_description
1 polymer ?
#
loop_
_entity_poly.entity_id
_entity_poly.type
_entity_poly.pdbx_seq_one_letter_code
_entity_poly.pdbx_strand_id
1 'polypeptide(L)'
;MASSFTRLAAVVVILLSATICDGDDPLTPLDRARSLLNRANLAEDKTASVLVRKAQTLLEKVRSPGPEVKELTRVCKTYIQAVNAFWQDDRHKGSEEAERLLRTFRAENPLRLQALLFQARHHYWKAVEGNYPQGHDISKGMFEEILRHNPGHRIARMYLGRPVKPLKAELKKAPDDAPEWAVSAREAMYWTRRMIHWWLDNRQASDGQLGGGWSDDVEFSKTWSFYSLSLNDEKVRQSLTRIADNIWHCPEVANGYFSGTSERWHVVDVEHGAEWMSFSQPQMMLARYGDPRYIERNMQVIRNMEFLSGINAAGHRHFKAYYFSHDVLHPRRLYHCDIPENGRYTKPGIYVMWYSRHPRVMQWCREWGDAWVDHSLAAKQGKPTGFIPSEIVYETDQVGGMSGKWYRIAGYPGYDFAGGSWTTKHLMGQLVANAKLFGNPRYVEPIRRIVKWKKDHHDAPYGPEGSDGWILRKENHAERMWNRWERLRDGLQAPDRLETLVKQLRQISSLHASTWEMNTREVIATDRVPLPARPSQILMNMYTGGSGSMQAYYPDSAVAWENVELQAVPMVLEADRKHLKIMIHNFDQRRTIALRPLELDTGVYEVRIGGKRKTNFHLSHRFEPLPLSLPPSTTSLVEIRQVQSRPLPKILPDLALSETECLLDRSSNPPVLTVRVHNVGIRDSGSAKVTLTALFENREEQIGVHKVPNIPWPKALMPSFVTLQQPWKIDERARAIRVDVSTATPDEICVENNSIEVATRDWISPEDFRERPNLYGPDGTDIPRPAWPVARCESPPGTQLPSATGFVGVSHLFGPFRETGNLKFPVRYCRRQSMAWLLHDDKNLYVLVSSWKLGAALRRKAKPGTVGSVGNFAADDRIELLFQPPGKPWRSIQVNANSAVQGRTADGKPWSPSVKSLHNVAQDTWCAEWYCRLEIPLKSLSSEGDLDGQVWHFDIVRHAFDQGQPQRSSWSGGVPESPRTWGSITW
;
A
#
# COMPACT_ATOMS: atom_id res chain seq x y z
N MET A 1 -15.43 -29.41 -28.88
CA MET A 1 -16.85 -29.11 -29.18
C MET A 1 -17.79 -29.84 -28.21
N ALA A 2 -17.71 -29.54 -26.91
CA ALA A 2 -18.57 -30.14 -25.87
C ALA A 2 -18.78 -29.17 -24.69
N SER A 3 -18.97 -27.88 -24.97
CA SER A 3 -19.12 -26.83 -23.94
C SER A 3 -20.36 -25.94 -24.13
N SER A 4 -21.20 -26.17 -25.16
CA SER A 4 -22.40 -25.36 -25.39
C SER A 4 -23.70 -25.97 -24.85
N PHE A 5 -23.73 -27.27 -24.50
CA PHE A 5 -24.97 -27.95 -24.11
C PHE A 5 -25.33 -27.88 -22.62
N THR A 6 -24.40 -27.52 -21.73
CA THR A 6 -24.65 -27.45 -20.28
C THR A 6 -25.23 -26.11 -19.80
N ARG A 7 -25.23 -25.06 -20.65
CA ARG A 7 -25.86 -23.76 -20.31
C ARG A 7 -27.36 -23.71 -20.60
N LEU A 8 -27.89 -24.57 -21.49
CA LEU A 8 -29.35 -24.63 -21.74
C LEU A 8 -30.10 -25.49 -20.70
N ALA A 9 -29.48 -26.54 -20.16
CA ALA A 9 -30.15 -27.42 -19.20
C ALA A 9 -30.38 -26.77 -17.82
N ALA A 10 -29.49 -25.86 -17.37
CA ALA A 10 -29.63 -25.16 -16.09
C ALA A 10 -30.69 -24.04 -16.10
N VAL A 11 -31.01 -23.48 -17.27
CA VAL A 11 -32.05 -22.46 -17.44
C VAL A 11 -33.44 -23.10 -17.48
N VAL A 12 -33.56 -24.33 -18.01
CA VAL A 12 -34.85 -25.02 -18.13
C VAL A 12 -35.27 -25.70 -16.82
N VAL A 13 -34.34 -26.15 -15.97
CA VAL A 13 -34.69 -26.83 -14.70
C VAL A 13 -35.04 -25.85 -13.55
N ILE A 14 -34.57 -24.60 -13.60
CA ILE A 14 -34.97 -23.55 -12.62
C ILE A 14 -36.32 -22.90 -12.99
N LEU A 15 -36.80 -23.07 -14.23
CA LEU A 15 -38.13 -22.63 -14.65
C LEU A 15 -39.26 -23.61 -14.25
N LEU A 16 -38.95 -24.84 -13.81
CA LEU A 16 -39.94 -25.91 -13.61
C LEU A 16 -40.24 -26.28 -12.14
N SER A 17 -39.71 -25.57 -11.14
CA SER A 17 -39.99 -25.83 -9.71
C SER A 17 -40.84 -24.76 -9.01
N ALA A 18 -41.58 -23.96 -9.78
CA ALA A 18 -42.57 -23.00 -9.25
C ALA A 18 -43.96 -23.15 -9.89
N THR A 19 -44.32 -24.36 -10.32
CA THR A 19 -45.69 -24.71 -10.68
C THR A 19 -46.17 -25.77 -9.70
N ILE A 20 -46.97 -25.36 -8.71
CA ILE A 20 -48.16 -26.05 -8.22
C ILE A 20 -48.94 -25.04 -7.35
N CYS A 21 -50.27 -25.02 -7.55
CA CYS A 21 -51.30 -24.08 -7.10
C CYS A 21 -51.55 -22.86 -8.01
N ASP A 22 -51.84 -23.12 -9.29
CA ASP A 22 -52.89 -22.37 -10.00
C ASP A 22 -54.24 -22.78 -9.39
N GLY A 23 -54.71 -21.97 -8.45
CA GLY A 23 -56.15 -21.80 -8.22
C GLY A 23 -56.60 -20.62 -9.05
N ASP A 24 -57.61 -20.84 -9.90
CA ASP A 24 -58.25 -19.82 -10.73
C ASP A 24 -58.85 -18.68 -9.88
N ASP A 25 -58.11 -17.60 -9.73
CA ASP A 25 -58.62 -16.31 -9.24
C ASP A 25 -58.07 -15.19 -10.16
N PRO A 26 -58.89 -14.27 -10.69
CA PRO A 26 -58.45 -13.32 -11.72
C PRO A 26 -57.71 -12.15 -11.07
N LEU A 27 -56.56 -12.41 -10.44
CA LEU A 27 -55.72 -11.38 -9.83
C LEU A 27 -55.20 -10.42 -10.90
N THR A 28 -55.45 -9.13 -10.70
CA THR A 28 -55.00 -8.07 -11.60
C THR A 28 -53.46 -8.01 -11.64
N PRO A 29 -52.85 -7.41 -12.69
CA PRO A 29 -51.39 -7.20 -12.71
C PRO A 29 -50.86 -6.48 -11.47
N LEU A 30 -51.67 -5.60 -10.87
CA LEU A 30 -51.35 -4.90 -9.62
C LEU A 30 -51.30 -5.87 -8.43
N ASP A 31 -52.30 -6.74 -8.27
CA ASP A 31 -52.34 -7.68 -7.14
C ASP A 31 -51.22 -8.72 -7.21
N ARG A 32 -50.92 -9.19 -8.43
CA ARG A 32 -49.76 -10.07 -8.68
C ARG A 32 -48.45 -9.36 -8.34
N ALA A 33 -48.30 -8.09 -8.71
CA ALA A 33 -47.11 -7.30 -8.38
C ALA A 33 -46.98 -7.09 -6.86
N ARG A 34 -48.06 -6.79 -6.14
CA ARG A 34 -48.04 -6.69 -4.65
C ARG A 34 -47.58 -7.99 -4.01
N SER A 35 -48.15 -9.12 -4.44
CA SER A 35 -47.78 -10.44 -3.92
C SER A 35 -46.29 -10.74 -4.14
N LEU A 36 -45.76 -10.41 -5.33
CA LEU A 36 -44.34 -10.54 -5.63
C LEU A 36 -43.47 -9.64 -4.75
N LEU A 37 -43.86 -8.38 -4.50
CA LEU A 37 -43.12 -7.45 -3.65
C LEU A 37 -43.13 -7.86 -2.18
N ASN A 38 -44.28 -8.32 -1.66
CA ASN A 38 -44.37 -8.84 -0.29
C ASN A 38 -43.46 -10.07 -0.10
N ARG A 39 -43.45 -10.98 -1.07
CA ARG A 39 -42.52 -12.11 -1.09
C ARG A 39 -41.07 -11.66 -1.20
N ALA A 40 -40.79 -10.65 -2.04
CA ALA A 40 -39.45 -10.09 -2.19
C ALA A 40 -38.95 -9.47 -0.87
N ASN A 41 -39.83 -8.81 -0.12
CA ASN A 41 -39.49 -8.17 1.14
C ASN A 41 -38.92 -9.15 2.17
N LEU A 42 -39.49 -10.36 2.22
CA LEU A 42 -39.09 -11.43 3.14
C LEU A 42 -37.98 -12.33 2.58
N ALA A 43 -37.68 -12.24 1.28
CA ALA A 43 -36.74 -13.11 0.60
C ALA A 43 -35.27 -12.69 0.81
N GLU A 44 -34.35 -13.61 0.50
CA GLU A 44 -32.94 -13.26 0.37
C GLU A 44 -32.70 -12.42 -0.90
N ASP A 45 -31.65 -11.59 -0.86
CA ASP A 45 -31.31 -10.54 -1.84
C ASP A 45 -31.43 -10.99 -3.33
N LYS A 46 -30.85 -12.14 -3.69
CA LYS A 46 -30.92 -12.66 -5.07
C LYS A 46 -32.37 -12.97 -5.49
N THR A 47 -33.12 -13.62 -4.61
CA THR A 47 -34.53 -13.97 -4.86
C THR A 47 -35.39 -12.71 -4.87
N ALA A 48 -35.16 -11.78 -3.94
CA ALA A 48 -35.82 -10.48 -3.90
C ALA A 48 -35.62 -9.72 -5.21
N SER A 49 -34.39 -9.65 -5.72
CA SER A 49 -34.06 -9.01 -7.00
C SER A 49 -34.81 -9.59 -8.19
N VAL A 50 -34.97 -10.93 -8.26
CA VAL A 50 -35.76 -11.59 -9.32
C VAL A 50 -37.24 -11.26 -9.19
N LEU A 51 -37.79 -11.31 -7.98
CA LEU A 51 -39.20 -11.03 -7.71
C LEU A 51 -39.56 -9.57 -8.01
N VAL A 52 -38.71 -8.61 -7.63
CA VAL A 52 -38.92 -7.18 -7.91
C VAL A 52 -38.88 -6.90 -9.42
N ARG A 53 -37.97 -7.52 -10.18
CA ARG A 53 -37.95 -7.39 -11.65
C ARG A 53 -39.23 -7.94 -12.28
N LYS A 54 -39.72 -9.10 -11.82
CA LYS A 54 -41.01 -9.64 -12.28
C LYS A 54 -42.18 -8.70 -11.96
N ALA A 55 -42.21 -8.14 -10.75
CA ALA A 55 -43.24 -7.18 -10.34
C ALA A 55 -43.19 -5.91 -11.22
N GLN A 56 -41.99 -5.38 -11.48
CA GLN A 56 -41.79 -4.24 -12.38
C GLN A 56 -42.36 -4.51 -13.78
N THR A 57 -42.02 -5.66 -14.39
CA THR A 57 -42.52 -6.03 -15.72
C THR A 57 -44.04 -6.13 -15.78
N LEU A 58 -44.69 -6.57 -14.70
CA LEU A 58 -46.16 -6.62 -14.64
C LEU A 58 -46.77 -5.21 -14.56
N LEU A 59 -46.20 -4.34 -13.73
CA LEU A 59 -46.67 -2.96 -13.55
C LEU A 59 -46.47 -2.12 -14.82
N GLU A 60 -45.37 -2.31 -15.55
CA GLU A 60 -45.07 -1.61 -16.80
C GLU A 60 -46.02 -1.98 -17.96
N LYS A 61 -46.72 -3.13 -17.87
CA LYS A 61 -47.71 -3.56 -18.86
C LYS A 61 -49.10 -2.95 -18.64
N VAL A 62 -49.31 -2.21 -17.55
CA VAL A 62 -50.60 -1.56 -17.25
C VAL A 62 -50.75 -0.32 -18.13
N ARG A 63 -51.70 -0.34 -19.09
CA ARG A 63 -51.89 0.73 -20.10
C ARG A 63 -52.28 2.09 -19.50
N SER A 64 -53.08 2.10 -18.43
CA SER A 64 -53.55 3.32 -17.76
C SER A 64 -53.20 3.27 -16.28
N PRO A 65 -51.93 3.51 -15.90
CA PRO A 65 -51.47 3.30 -14.54
C PRO A 65 -52.03 4.39 -13.60
N GLY A 66 -52.81 3.96 -12.61
CA GLY A 66 -53.24 4.81 -11.50
C GLY A 66 -52.06 5.24 -10.59
N PRO A 67 -52.30 6.13 -9.61
CA PRO A 67 -51.24 6.67 -8.73
C PRO A 67 -50.41 5.58 -8.04
N GLU A 68 -51.07 4.50 -7.61
CA GLU A 68 -50.40 3.40 -6.91
C GLU A 68 -49.51 2.55 -7.82
N VAL A 69 -49.95 2.25 -9.05
CA VAL A 69 -49.12 1.54 -10.03
C VAL A 69 -47.85 2.36 -10.32
N LYS A 70 -47.99 3.68 -10.47
CA LYS A 70 -46.85 4.59 -10.66
C LYS A 70 -45.88 4.55 -9.47
N GLU A 71 -46.41 4.55 -8.25
CA GLU A 71 -45.59 4.51 -7.03
C GLU A 71 -44.86 3.16 -6.90
N LEU A 72 -45.55 2.03 -7.09
CA LEU A 72 -44.89 0.71 -7.04
C LEU A 72 -43.84 0.55 -8.15
N THR A 73 -44.09 1.08 -9.36
CA THR A 73 -43.07 1.12 -10.42
C THR A 73 -41.85 1.95 -9.98
N ARG A 74 -42.07 3.09 -9.32
CA ARG A 74 -40.98 3.93 -8.78
C ARG A 74 -40.20 3.19 -7.70
N VAL A 75 -40.87 2.48 -6.79
CA VAL A 75 -40.25 1.64 -5.76
C VAL A 75 -39.39 0.54 -6.38
N CYS A 76 -39.90 -0.21 -7.36
CA CYS A 76 -39.14 -1.24 -8.07
C CYS A 76 -37.89 -0.65 -8.75
N LYS A 77 -38.04 0.48 -9.47
CA LYS A 77 -36.91 1.15 -10.14
C LYS A 77 -35.84 1.61 -9.15
N THR A 78 -36.25 2.26 -8.06
CA THR A 78 -35.34 2.75 -7.02
C THR A 78 -34.61 1.59 -6.35
N TYR A 79 -35.31 0.50 -6.02
CA TYR A 79 -34.69 -0.70 -5.47
C TYR A 79 -33.66 -1.30 -6.43
N ILE A 80 -34.01 -1.49 -7.71
CA ILE A 80 -33.10 -2.05 -8.71
C ILE A 80 -31.87 -1.15 -8.91
N GLN A 81 -32.04 0.17 -8.92
CA GLN A 81 -30.93 1.13 -8.97
C GLN A 81 -30.01 0.99 -7.75
N ALA A 82 -30.57 0.91 -6.55
CA ALA A 82 -29.80 0.76 -5.32
C ALA A 82 -29.03 -0.57 -5.26
N VAL A 83 -29.68 -1.68 -5.63
CA VAL A 83 -29.04 -3.00 -5.74
C VAL A 83 -27.90 -2.93 -6.75
N ASN A 84 -28.16 -2.41 -7.96
CA ASN A 84 -27.12 -2.29 -8.97
C ASN A 84 -25.95 -1.43 -8.50
N ALA A 85 -26.21 -0.31 -7.81
CA ALA A 85 -25.18 0.56 -7.24
C ALA A 85 -24.34 -0.18 -6.19
N PHE A 86 -24.99 -0.88 -5.25
CA PHE A 86 -24.30 -1.66 -4.22
C PHE A 86 -23.39 -2.74 -4.80
N TRP A 87 -23.77 -3.34 -5.93
CA TRP A 87 -23.05 -4.45 -6.57
C TRP A 87 -22.03 -4.01 -7.65
N GLN A 88 -21.72 -2.71 -7.76
CA GLN A 88 -20.62 -2.20 -8.60
C GLN A 88 -19.23 -2.59 -8.07
N ASP A 89 -18.19 -2.33 -8.87
CA ASP A 89 -16.80 -2.63 -8.51
C ASP A 89 -16.32 -1.80 -7.31
N ASP A 90 -16.64 -0.50 -7.28
CA ASP A 90 -16.39 0.38 -6.12
C ASP A 90 -17.50 0.21 -5.08
N ARG A 91 -17.29 -0.75 -4.17
CA ARG A 91 -18.27 -1.10 -3.13
C ARG A 91 -18.45 -0.04 -2.07
N HIS A 92 -17.46 0.81 -1.82
CA HIS A 92 -17.60 1.91 -0.88
C HIS A 92 -18.63 2.91 -1.40
N LYS A 93 -18.41 3.45 -2.60
CA LYS A 93 -19.35 4.38 -3.24
C LYS A 93 -20.70 3.72 -3.50
N GLY A 94 -20.69 2.48 -3.97
CA GLY A 94 -21.90 1.71 -4.23
C GLY A 94 -22.77 1.54 -2.99
N SER A 95 -22.17 1.29 -1.82
CA SER A 95 -22.91 1.16 -0.57
C SER A 95 -23.52 2.46 -0.07
N GLU A 96 -22.79 3.58 -0.22
CA GLU A 96 -23.27 4.90 0.15
C GLU A 96 -24.44 5.33 -0.73
N GLU A 97 -24.34 5.07 -2.04
CA GLU A 97 -25.41 5.37 -2.99
C GLU A 97 -26.66 4.50 -2.73
N ALA A 98 -26.47 3.20 -2.48
CA ALA A 98 -27.58 2.31 -2.16
C ALA A 98 -28.29 2.73 -0.87
N GLU A 99 -27.53 3.10 0.17
CA GLU A 99 -28.09 3.63 1.42
C GLU A 99 -28.89 4.91 1.16
N ARG A 100 -28.33 5.85 0.37
CA ARG A 100 -28.98 7.12 0.02
C ARG A 100 -30.33 6.91 -0.68
N LEU A 101 -30.37 6.01 -1.67
CA LEU A 101 -31.59 5.69 -2.42
C LEU A 101 -32.66 5.04 -1.55
N LEU A 102 -32.25 4.10 -0.69
CA LEU A 102 -33.16 3.28 0.10
C LEU A 102 -33.59 3.94 1.42
N ARG A 103 -32.91 5.00 1.89
CA ARG A 103 -33.24 5.72 3.14
C ARG A 103 -34.69 6.21 3.21
N THR A 104 -35.30 6.45 2.04
CA THR A 104 -36.68 6.95 1.93
C THR A 104 -37.74 5.85 2.11
N PHE A 105 -37.37 4.57 2.13
CA PHE A 105 -38.30 3.45 2.28
C PHE A 105 -38.67 3.28 3.76
N ARG A 106 -39.74 3.99 4.17
CA ARG A 106 -40.33 3.97 5.53
C ARG A 106 -41.20 2.73 5.76
N ALA A 107 -41.86 2.66 6.93
CA ALA A 107 -42.58 1.48 7.41
C ALA A 107 -43.67 0.98 6.44
N GLU A 108 -44.26 1.88 5.67
CA GLU A 108 -45.36 1.61 4.74
C GLU A 108 -44.86 1.08 3.38
N ASN A 109 -43.55 1.10 3.13
CA ASN A 109 -42.98 0.67 1.86
C ASN A 109 -42.95 -0.87 1.73
N PRO A 110 -43.41 -1.45 0.60
CA PRO A 110 -43.48 -2.89 0.43
C PRO A 110 -42.11 -3.59 0.39
N LEU A 111 -41.00 -2.86 0.26
CA LEU A 111 -39.62 -3.37 0.26
C LEU A 111 -38.82 -2.86 1.47
N ARG A 112 -39.49 -2.48 2.57
CA ARG A 112 -38.85 -1.93 3.78
C ARG A 112 -37.73 -2.82 4.36
N LEU A 113 -37.92 -4.14 4.45
CA LEU A 113 -36.92 -5.06 5.01
C LEU A 113 -35.71 -5.20 4.08
N GLN A 114 -35.92 -5.12 2.76
CA GLN A 114 -34.81 -5.06 1.82
C GLN A 114 -34.04 -3.74 1.94
N ALA A 115 -34.73 -2.61 2.10
CA ALA A 115 -34.08 -1.33 2.36
C ALA A 115 -33.23 -1.39 3.65
N LEU A 116 -33.76 -2.00 4.72
CA LEU A 116 -33.02 -2.25 5.95
C LEU A 116 -31.77 -3.09 5.73
N LEU A 117 -31.82 -4.13 4.90
CA LEU A 117 -30.69 -5.00 4.63
C LEU A 117 -29.50 -4.20 4.07
N PHE A 118 -29.73 -3.34 3.07
CA PHE A 118 -28.67 -2.53 2.46
C PHE A 118 -28.19 -1.39 3.37
N GLN A 119 -29.10 -0.76 4.13
CA GLN A 119 -28.72 0.25 5.13
C GLN A 119 -27.86 -0.37 6.25
N ALA A 120 -28.24 -1.56 6.74
CA ALA A 120 -27.51 -2.27 7.77
C ALA A 120 -26.10 -2.66 7.30
N ARG A 121 -25.96 -3.15 6.05
CA ARG A 121 -24.67 -3.41 5.41
C ARG A 121 -23.78 -2.17 5.41
N HIS A 122 -24.30 -1.03 4.94
CA HIS A 122 -23.54 0.23 4.90
C HIS A 122 -23.05 0.64 6.30
N HIS A 123 -23.96 0.67 7.29
CA HIS A 123 -23.59 1.05 8.65
C HIS A 123 -22.61 0.08 9.31
N TYR A 124 -22.76 -1.22 9.07
CA TYR A 124 -21.86 -2.23 9.58
C TYR A 124 -20.44 -2.05 9.02
N TRP A 125 -20.28 -2.02 7.70
CA TRP A 125 -18.95 -1.95 7.10
C TRP A 125 -18.26 -0.62 7.32
N LYS A 126 -19.01 0.49 7.35
CA LYS A 126 -18.48 1.79 7.75
C LYS A 126 -17.99 1.82 9.19
N ALA A 127 -18.60 1.04 10.09
CA ALA A 127 -18.13 0.86 11.46
C ALA A 127 -16.88 -0.03 11.52
N VAL A 128 -16.80 -1.07 10.67
CA VAL A 128 -15.62 -1.96 10.60
C VAL A 128 -14.37 -1.23 10.07
N GLU A 129 -14.54 -0.32 9.11
CA GLU A 129 -13.45 0.42 8.47
C GLU A 129 -12.89 1.57 9.34
N GLY A 130 -13.67 2.14 10.27
CA GLY A 130 -13.26 3.38 10.97
C GLY A 130 -13.78 3.59 12.39
N ASN A 131 -13.50 4.78 12.94
CA ASN A 131 -13.95 5.24 14.26
C ASN A 131 -15.45 5.64 14.29
N TYR A 132 -16.33 4.77 13.77
CA TYR A 132 -17.78 4.93 13.79
C TYR A 132 -18.46 3.81 14.60
N PRO A 133 -18.18 3.70 15.92
CA PRO A 133 -18.63 2.57 16.73
C PRO A 133 -20.16 2.45 16.80
N GLN A 134 -20.88 3.57 16.71
CA GLN A 134 -22.35 3.59 16.72
C GLN A 134 -22.95 2.83 15.53
N GLY A 135 -22.21 2.68 14.43
CA GLY A 135 -22.68 1.92 13.27
C GLY A 135 -22.90 0.43 13.57
N HIS A 136 -22.19 -0.16 14.54
CA HIS A 136 -22.45 -1.53 14.98
C HIS A 136 -23.83 -1.66 15.65
N ASP A 137 -24.17 -0.76 16.56
CA ASP A 137 -25.47 -0.79 17.24
C ASP A 137 -26.63 -0.50 16.27
N ILE A 138 -26.44 0.45 15.36
CA ILE A 138 -27.43 0.79 14.33
C ILE A 138 -27.67 -0.41 13.40
N SER A 139 -26.61 -0.99 12.85
CA SER A 139 -26.72 -2.16 11.95
C SER A 139 -27.32 -3.37 12.66
N LYS A 140 -26.92 -3.62 13.93
CA LYS A 140 -27.48 -4.69 14.75
C LYS A 140 -29.01 -4.57 14.88
N GLY A 141 -29.53 -3.39 15.24
CA GLY A 141 -30.97 -3.17 15.37
C GLY A 141 -31.74 -3.44 14.07
N MET A 142 -31.16 -3.03 12.93
CA MET A 142 -31.75 -3.29 11.60
C MET A 142 -31.76 -4.78 11.25
N PHE A 143 -30.68 -5.52 11.52
CA PHE A 143 -30.65 -6.96 11.29
C PHE A 143 -31.60 -7.73 12.22
N GLU A 144 -31.75 -7.30 13.47
CA GLU A 144 -32.71 -7.88 14.42
C GLU A 144 -34.16 -7.67 13.96
N GLU A 145 -34.47 -6.53 13.34
CA GLU A 145 -35.77 -6.28 12.71
C GLU A 145 -36.03 -7.25 11.56
N ILE A 146 -35.06 -7.45 10.67
CA ILE A 146 -35.17 -8.45 9.59
C ILE A 146 -35.45 -9.84 10.17
N LEU A 147 -34.76 -10.23 11.24
CA LEU A 147 -34.95 -11.55 11.88
C LEU A 147 -36.29 -11.70 12.62
N ARG A 148 -36.93 -10.61 13.04
CA ARG A 148 -38.30 -10.67 13.60
C ARG A 148 -39.32 -11.10 12.54
N HIS A 149 -39.11 -10.72 11.28
CA HIS A 149 -39.99 -11.08 10.17
C HIS A 149 -39.56 -12.35 9.43
N ASN A 150 -38.26 -12.64 9.37
CA ASN A 150 -37.71 -13.87 8.81
C ASN A 150 -36.56 -14.40 9.68
N PRO A 151 -36.86 -15.24 10.71
CA PRO A 151 -35.83 -15.81 11.60
C PRO A 151 -34.78 -16.68 10.90
N GLY A 152 -35.08 -17.14 9.69
CA GLY A 152 -34.20 -17.95 8.84
C GLY A 152 -33.31 -17.13 7.90
N HIS A 153 -33.44 -15.80 7.86
CA HIS A 153 -32.71 -14.96 6.91
C HIS A 153 -31.19 -15.08 7.09
N ARG A 154 -30.51 -15.75 6.15
CA ARG A 154 -29.11 -16.18 6.29
C ARG A 154 -28.15 -15.01 6.54
N ILE A 155 -28.18 -13.97 5.70
CA ILE A 155 -27.23 -12.84 5.79
C ILE A 155 -27.37 -12.07 7.11
N ALA A 156 -28.58 -11.70 7.53
CA ALA A 156 -28.82 -11.05 8.81
C ALA A 156 -28.34 -11.88 10.01
N ARG A 157 -28.50 -13.22 9.98
CA ARG A 157 -27.91 -14.10 11.00
C ARG A 157 -26.39 -14.02 11.01
N MET A 158 -25.74 -14.03 9.84
CA MET A 158 -24.29 -13.92 9.71
C MET A 158 -23.75 -12.61 10.32
N TYR A 159 -24.33 -11.46 9.98
CA TYR A 159 -23.91 -10.17 10.54
C TYR A 159 -24.10 -10.06 12.05
N LEU A 160 -25.07 -10.79 12.61
CA LEU A 160 -25.31 -10.86 14.05
C LEU A 160 -24.48 -11.94 14.76
N GLY A 161 -23.56 -12.61 14.06
CA GLY A 161 -22.76 -13.70 14.62
C GLY A 161 -23.58 -14.94 15.02
N ARG A 162 -24.82 -15.07 14.52
CA ARG A 162 -25.69 -16.22 14.81
C ARG A 162 -25.33 -17.39 13.88
N PRO A 163 -25.41 -18.65 14.34
CA PRO A 163 -25.06 -19.80 13.52
C PRO A 163 -25.85 -19.85 12.20
N VAL A 164 -25.12 -20.07 11.11
CA VAL A 164 -25.65 -20.41 9.78
C VAL A 164 -25.16 -21.78 9.35
N LYS A 165 -25.95 -22.46 8.52
CA LYS A 165 -25.57 -23.76 7.98
C LYS A 165 -24.24 -23.64 7.20
N PRO A 166 -23.17 -24.32 7.61
CA PRO A 166 -21.91 -24.27 6.90
C PRO A 166 -22.05 -24.84 5.49
N LEU A 167 -21.29 -24.26 4.56
CA LEU A 167 -21.11 -24.86 3.24
C LEU A 167 -20.31 -26.15 3.37
N LYS A 168 -20.59 -27.12 2.50
CA LYS A 168 -19.82 -28.36 2.44
C LYS A 168 -18.59 -28.16 1.57
N ALA A 169 -17.44 -28.67 2.00
CA ALA A 169 -16.25 -28.69 1.17
C ALA A 169 -16.48 -29.61 -0.04
N GLU A 170 -16.10 -29.15 -1.22
CA GLU A 170 -16.08 -29.96 -2.44
C GLU A 170 -14.71 -30.66 -2.55
N LEU A 171 -14.45 -31.55 -1.60
CA LEU A 171 -13.26 -32.38 -1.55
C LEU A 171 -13.66 -33.85 -1.64
N LYS A 172 -12.85 -34.66 -2.33
CA LYS A 172 -12.97 -36.12 -2.25
C LYS A 172 -12.75 -36.54 -0.79
N LYS A 173 -13.61 -37.44 -0.30
CA LYS A 173 -13.46 -38.01 1.05
C LYS A 173 -12.05 -38.62 1.17
N ALA A 174 -11.34 -38.26 2.24
CA ALA A 174 -10.07 -38.89 2.55
C ALA A 174 -10.28 -40.37 2.94
N PRO A 175 -9.29 -41.25 2.73
CA PRO A 175 -9.27 -42.59 3.31
C PRO A 175 -9.47 -42.52 4.84
N ASP A 176 -10.17 -43.51 5.41
CA ASP A 176 -10.51 -43.51 6.84
C ASP A 176 -9.27 -43.71 7.75
N ASP A 177 -8.17 -44.24 7.20
CA ASP A 177 -6.88 -44.43 7.85
C ASP A 177 -5.91 -43.23 7.69
N ALA A 178 -6.30 -42.20 6.93
CA ALA A 178 -5.48 -41.00 6.77
C ALA A 178 -5.37 -40.23 8.11
N PRO A 179 -4.19 -39.69 8.44
CA PRO A 179 -3.99 -39.06 9.74
C PRO A 179 -4.77 -37.74 9.85
N GLU A 180 -5.37 -37.54 11.02
CA GLU A 180 -6.31 -36.45 11.29
C GLU A 180 -5.73 -35.04 11.02
N TRP A 181 -4.44 -34.84 11.29
CA TRP A 181 -3.74 -33.58 11.02
C TRP A 181 -3.67 -33.28 9.52
N ALA A 182 -3.44 -34.30 8.68
CA ALA A 182 -3.33 -34.12 7.24
C ALA A 182 -4.70 -33.83 6.63
N VAL A 183 -5.74 -34.54 7.09
CA VAL A 183 -7.13 -34.31 6.66
C VAL A 183 -7.57 -32.90 7.03
N SER A 184 -7.32 -32.48 8.27
CA SER A 184 -7.71 -31.16 8.76
C SER A 184 -6.95 -30.04 8.05
N ALA A 185 -5.65 -30.22 7.77
CA ALA A 185 -4.84 -29.24 7.03
C ALA A 185 -5.26 -29.15 5.56
N ARG A 186 -5.53 -30.29 4.90
CA ARG A 186 -6.05 -30.32 3.53
C ARG A 186 -7.35 -29.53 3.40
N GLU A 187 -8.28 -29.73 4.34
CA GLU A 187 -9.55 -29.00 4.33
C GLU A 187 -9.36 -27.51 4.62
N ALA A 188 -8.51 -27.15 5.58
CA ALA A 188 -8.22 -25.75 5.89
C ALA A 188 -7.55 -25.03 4.70
N MET A 189 -6.59 -25.68 4.05
CA MET A 189 -5.93 -25.19 2.84
C MET A 189 -6.93 -25.05 1.67
N TYR A 190 -7.82 -26.02 1.51
CA TYR A 190 -8.89 -25.93 0.52
C TYR A 190 -9.76 -24.69 0.71
N TRP A 191 -10.26 -24.45 1.92
CA TRP A 191 -11.17 -23.33 2.18
C TRP A 191 -10.51 -21.97 1.99
N THR A 192 -9.31 -21.81 2.55
CA THR A 192 -8.54 -20.57 2.47
C THR A 192 -8.16 -20.26 1.01
N ARG A 193 -7.65 -21.24 0.27
CA ARG A 193 -7.35 -21.12 -1.16
C ARG A 193 -8.60 -20.86 -2.01
N ARG A 194 -9.71 -21.59 -1.76
CA ARG A 194 -10.98 -21.42 -2.50
C ARG A 194 -11.49 -19.99 -2.37
N MET A 195 -11.37 -19.40 -1.18
CA MET A 195 -11.78 -18.02 -0.93
C MET A 195 -10.93 -17.05 -1.76
N ILE A 196 -9.60 -17.20 -1.76
CA ILE A 196 -8.71 -16.35 -2.59
C ILE A 196 -9.02 -16.52 -4.07
N HIS A 197 -9.13 -17.75 -4.56
CA HIS A 197 -9.47 -18.00 -5.96
C HIS A 197 -10.80 -17.38 -6.35
N TRP A 198 -11.80 -17.37 -5.45
CA TRP A 198 -13.06 -16.68 -5.68
C TRP A 198 -12.85 -15.17 -5.87
N TRP A 199 -12.04 -14.52 -5.04
CA TRP A 199 -11.69 -13.09 -5.21
C TRP A 199 -11.03 -12.84 -6.56
N LEU A 200 -10.05 -13.68 -6.92
CA LEU A 200 -9.35 -13.55 -8.20
C LEU A 200 -10.27 -13.73 -9.41
N ASP A 201 -11.30 -14.57 -9.30
CA ASP A 201 -12.28 -14.82 -10.37
C ASP A 201 -13.41 -13.80 -10.44
N ASN A 202 -13.79 -13.19 -9.32
CA ASN A 202 -15.05 -12.44 -9.20
C ASN A 202 -14.86 -10.96 -8.83
N ARG A 203 -13.69 -10.57 -8.33
CA ARG A 203 -13.42 -9.22 -7.81
C ARG A 203 -12.16 -8.58 -8.40
N GLN A 204 -11.19 -9.37 -8.89
CA GLN A 204 -9.99 -8.79 -9.48
C GLN A 204 -10.29 -8.18 -10.85
N ALA A 205 -10.06 -6.88 -10.98
CA ALA A 205 -10.14 -6.14 -12.25
C ALA A 205 -8.97 -6.50 -13.19
N SER A 206 -9.06 -6.08 -14.44
CA SER A 206 -8.03 -6.36 -15.46
C SER A 206 -6.67 -5.75 -15.14
N ASP A 207 -6.66 -4.60 -14.45
CA ASP A 207 -5.45 -3.96 -13.92
C ASP A 207 -4.95 -4.58 -12.61
N GLY A 208 -5.68 -5.54 -12.03
CA GLY A 208 -5.29 -6.26 -10.82
C GLY A 208 -5.89 -5.74 -9.52
N GLN A 209 -6.62 -4.60 -9.51
CA GLN A 209 -7.30 -4.11 -8.30
C GLN A 209 -8.38 -5.10 -7.82
N LEU A 210 -8.63 -5.16 -6.51
CA LEU A 210 -9.61 -6.04 -5.87
C LEU A 210 -10.86 -5.29 -5.37
N GLY A 211 -10.86 -3.96 -5.52
CA GLY A 211 -12.00 -3.08 -5.28
C GLY A 211 -11.90 -2.21 -4.03
N GLY A 212 -10.81 -2.28 -3.25
CA GLY A 212 -10.52 -1.32 -2.17
C GLY A 212 -9.56 -0.19 -2.58
N GLY A 213 -8.95 -0.31 -3.76
CA GLY A 213 -7.87 0.58 -4.19
C GLY A 213 -6.51 0.08 -3.69
N TRP A 214 -5.43 0.65 -4.22
CA TRP A 214 -4.10 0.04 -4.08
C TRP A 214 -3.63 -0.13 -2.63
N SER A 215 -3.88 0.83 -1.72
CA SER A 215 -3.50 0.72 -0.30
C SER A 215 -4.15 -0.49 0.37
N ASP A 216 -5.48 -0.59 0.24
CA ASP A 216 -6.26 -1.64 0.91
C ASP A 216 -6.05 -3.01 0.23
N ASP A 217 -5.90 -3.01 -1.10
CA ASP A 217 -5.70 -4.23 -1.87
C ASP A 217 -4.35 -4.90 -1.53
N VAL A 218 -3.29 -4.13 -1.25
CA VAL A 218 -2.01 -4.71 -0.83
C VAL A 218 -2.02 -5.21 0.62
N GLU A 219 -2.80 -4.55 1.50
CA GLU A 219 -3.10 -5.03 2.85
C GLU A 219 -3.80 -6.40 2.82
N PHE A 220 -4.67 -6.62 1.83
CA PHE A 220 -5.24 -7.93 1.58
C PHE A 220 -4.23 -8.90 0.96
N SER A 221 -3.52 -8.50 -0.10
CA SER A 221 -2.65 -9.40 -0.89
C SER A 221 -1.53 -10.07 -0.11
N LYS A 222 -0.91 -9.33 0.83
CA LYS A 222 0.15 -9.87 1.67
C LYS A 222 -0.28 -11.08 2.50
N THR A 223 -1.58 -11.23 2.80
CA THR A 223 -2.12 -12.33 3.61
C THR A 223 -2.24 -13.66 2.87
N TRP A 224 -2.14 -13.63 1.54
CA TRP A 224 -2.24 -14.81 0.67
C TRP A 224 -1.06 -14.95 -0.30
N SER A 225 -0.06 -14.09 -0.21
CA SER A 225 1.21 -14.24 -0.95
C SER A 225 1.88 -15.62 -0.76
N PHE A 226 1.68 -16.23 0.41
CA PHE A 226 2.28 -17.53 0.76
C PHE A 226 1.78 -18.73 -0.06
N TYR A 227 0.66 -18.64 -0.79
CA TYR A 227 0.23 -19.74 -1.67
C TYR A 227 1.20 -19.97 -2.83
N SER A 228 1.96 -18.93 -3.22
CA SER A 228 3.08 -19.09 -4.17
C SER A 228 4.17 -20.02 -3.63
N LEU A 229 4.43 -19.99 -2.32
CA LEU A 229 5.46 -20.84 -1.69
C LEU A 229 4.92 -22.19 -1.23
N SER A 230 3.72 -22.20 -0.68
CA SER A 230 3.16 -23.42 -0.07
C SER A 230 2.58 -24.39 -1.09
N LEU A 231 2.11 -23.90 -2.24
CA LEU A 231 1.43 -24.71 -3.26
C LEU A 231 1.98 -24.54 -4.68
N ASN A 232 2.92 -23.60 -4.91
CA ASN A 232 3.25 -23.08 -6.23
C ASN A 232 2.00 -22.66 -7.03
N ASP A 233 1.09 -21.92 -6.38
CA ASP A 233 -0.19 -21.56 -6.99
C ASP A 233 0.00 -20.49 -8.07
N GLU A 234 -0.04 -20.93 -9.33
CA GLU A 234 0.17 -20.10 -10.50
C GLU A 234 -0.83 -18.94 -10.61
N LYS A 235 -2.10 -19.17 -10.25
CA LYS A 235 -3.14 -18.13 -10.32
C LYS A 235 -2.85 -17.01 -9.32
N VAL A 236 -2.41 -17.39 -8.11
CA VAL A 236 -1.96 -16.44 -7.10
C VAL A 236 -0.71 -15.69 -7.59
N ARG A 237 0.30 -16.39 -8.12
CA ARG A 237 1.53 -15.77 -8.64
C ARG A 237 1.25 -14.74 -9.74
N GLN A 238 0.38 -15.08 -10.69
CA GLN A 238 -0.06 -14.16 -11.76
C GLN A 238 -0.83 -12.96 -11.20
N SER A 239 -1.68 -13.17 -10.20
CA SER A 239 -2.42 -12.10 -9.55
C SER A 239 -1.51 -11.13 -8.80
N LEU A 240 -0.55 -11.65 -8.02
CA LEU A 240 0.46 -10.83 -7.33
C LEU A 240 1.33 -10.06 -8.34
N THR A 241 1.69 -10.69 -9.46
CA THR A 241 2.41 -10.05 -10.58
C THR A 241 1.60 -8.86 -11.11
N ARG A 242 0.31 -9.05 -11.43
CA ARG A 242 -0.56 -7.95 -11.89
C ARG A 242 -0.65 -6.81 -10.89
N ILE A 243 -0.82 -7.11 -9.60
CA ILE A 243 -0.89 -6.09 -8.54
C ILE A 243 0.43 -5.32 -8.44
N ALA A 244 1.56 -6.03 -8.33
CA ALA A 244 2.88 -5.41 -8.17
C ALA A 244 3.29 -4.58 -9.40
N ASP A 245 3.03 -5.09 -10.61
CA ASP A 245 3.34 -4.39 -11.86
C ASP A 245 2.44 -3.16 -12.05
N ASN A 246 1.12 -3.28 -11.86
CA ASN A 246 0.24 -2.11 -12.07
C ASN A 246 0.39 -1.04 -10.99
N ILE A 247 0.75 -1.40 -9.75
CA ILE A 247 1.18 -0.41 -8.73
C ILE A 247 2.45 0.30 -9.20
N TRP A 248 3.45 -0.45 -9.66
CA TRP A 248 4.70 0.12 -10.16
C TRP A 248 4.47 1.09 -11.33
N HIS A 249 3.55 0.75 -12.22
CA HIS A 249 3.19 1.54 -13.39
C HIS A 249 2.06 2.55 -13.13
N CYS A 250 1.62 2.75 -11.88
CA CYS A 250 0.54 3.67 -11.54
C CYS A 250 0.99 5.13 -11.64
N PRO A 251 0.23 6.05 -12.29
CA PRO A 251 0.56 7.49 -12.40
C PRO A 251 0.84 8.17 -11.07
N GLU A 252 0.24 7.66 -10.00
CA GLU A 252 0.41 8.16 -8.65
C GLU A 252 1.73 7.71 -8.00
N VAL A 253 2.56 6.90 -8.66
CA VAL A 253 3.87 6.44 -8.18
C VAL A 253 5.02 7.12 -8.92
N ALA A 254 5.96 7.66 -8.14
CA ALA A 254 7.22 8.19 -8.62
C ALA A 254 8.37 7.76 -7.70
N ASN A 255 9.50 7.40 -8.31
CA ASN A 255 10.72 6.92 -7.68
C ASN A 255 10.46 5.88 -6.56
N GLY A 256 9.61 4.89 -6.82
CA GLY A 256 9.28 3.84 -5.85
C GLY A 256 8.51 4.32 -4.61
N TYR A 257 7.74 5.40 -4.70
CA TYR A 257 6.87 5.86 -3.61
C TYR A 257 5.60 6.52 -4.13
N PHE A 258 4.57 6.60 -3.29
CA PHE A 258 3.35 7.34 -3.61
C PHE A 258 3.65 8.84 -3.73
N SER A 259 3.31 9.39 -4.88
CA SER A 259 3.59 10.77 -5.31
C SER A 259 2.35 11.56 -5.68
N GLY A 260 1.15 10.94 -5.72
CA GLY A 260 -0.11 11.61 -6.04
C GLY A 260 -0.27 12.00 -7.51
N THR A 261 -1.27 12.82 -7.81
CA THR A 261 -1.51 13.45 -9.12
C THR A 261 -1.65 14.96 -8.97
N SER A 262 -1.75 15.71 -10.07
CA SER A 262 -2.10 17.14 -10.02
C SER A 262 -3.43 17.42 -9.29
N GLU A 263 -4.30 16.42 -9.20
CA GLU A 263 -5.61 16.48 -8.52
C GLU A 263 -5.61 15.81 -7.14
N ARG A 264 -4.58 15.00 -6.80
CA ARG A 264 -4.51 14.18 -5.57
C ARG A 264 -3.17 14.31 -4.87
N TRP A 265 -3.22 14.51 -3.56
CA TRP A 265 -2.13 14.63 -2.57
C TRP A 265 -0.73 14.18 -2.98
N HIS A 266 0.22 15.11 -3.03
CA HIS A 266 1.66 14.83 -3.23
C HIS A 266 2.39 14.37 -1.96
N VAL A 267 1.84 14.53 -0.75
CA VAL A 267 2.51 14.17 0.52
C VAL A 267 1.50 13.49 1.44
N VAL A 268 1.83 12.30 1.94
CA VAL A 268 0.98 11.48 2.81
C VAL A 268 1.79 10.94 3.98
N ASP A 269 1.14 10.41 5.02
CA ASP A 269 1.87 9.77 6.11
C ASP A 269 2.56 8.49 5.63
N VAL A 270 3.58 8.08 6.36
CA VAL A 270 4.35 6.88 6.01
C VAL A 270 3.51 5.61 6.02
N GLU A 271 2.40 5.55 6.76
CA GLU A 271 1.57 4.34 6.78
C GLU A 271 0.97 4.09 5.39
N HIS A 272 0.17 5.04 4.90
CA HIS A 272 -0.52 4.90 3.62
C HIS A 272 0.44 4.98 2.43
N GLY A 273 1.44 5.86 2.49
CA GLY A 273 2.35 6.08 1.36
C GLY A 273 3.30 4.90 1.11
N ALA A 274 3.76 4.25 2.18
CA ALA A 274 4.70 3.14 2.05
C ALA A 274 4.02 1.80 1.74
N GLU A 275 2.74 1.62 2.06
CA GLU A 275 1.99 0.37 1.87
C GLU A 275 2.11 -0.20 0.47
N TRP A 276 1.92 0.69 -0.52
CA TRP A 276 1.87 0.35 -1.94
C TRP A 276 3.07 -0.48 -2.35
N MET A 277 4.28 -0.07 -1.94
CA MET A 277 5.51 -0.78 -2.27
C MET A 277 5.86 -1.85 -1.24
N SER A 278 5.68 -1.55 0.04
CA SER A 278 6.14 -2.40 1.15
C SER A 278 5.40 -3.73 1.24
N PHE A 279 4.20 -3.82 0.66
CA PHE A 279 3.43 -5.06 0.58
C PHE A 279 3.25 -5.62 -0.82
N SER A 280 3.60 -4.89 -1.88
CA SER A 280 3.54 -5.43 -3.25
C SER A 280 4.88 -5.95 -3.76
N GLN A 281 5.97 -5.22 -3.54
CA GLN A 281 7.27 -5.52 -4.18
C GLN A 281 8.07 -6.60 -3.44
N PRO A 282 8.22 -6.59 -2.09
CA PRO A 282 9.01 -7.60 -1.38
C PRO A 282 8.50 -9.03 -1.57
N GLN A 283 7.17 -9.21 -1.59
CA GLN A 283 6.56 -10.54 -1.76
C GLN A 283 6.92 -11.18 -3.11
N MET A 284 7.19 -10.38 -4.14
CA MET A 284 7.56 -10.89 -5.46
C MET A 284 8.97 -11.48 -5.50
N MET A 285 9.88 -11.05 -4.61
CA MET A 285 11.19 -11.69 -4.47
C MET A 285 11.11 -13.12 -3.91
N LEU A 286 9.97 -13.52 -3.36
CA LEU A 286 9.69 -14.92 -2.99
C LEU A 286 8.84 -15.63 -4.04
N ALA A 287 7.78 -14.98 -4.54
CA ALA A 287 6.88 -15.57 -5.52
C ALA A 287 7.53 -15.78 -6.90
N ARG A 288 8.55 -14.99 -7.23
CA ARG A 288 9.35 -15.03 -8.46
C ARG A 288 10.83 -14.85 -8.10
N TYR A 289 11.35 -15.82 -7.34
CA TYR A 289 12.73 -15.79 -6.85
C TYR A 289 13.73 -15.61 -8.00
N GLY A 290 14.64 -14.64 -7.87
CA GLY A 290 15.65 -14.34 -8.89
C GLY A 290 15.22 -13.42 -10.04
N ASP A 291 13.95 -13.06 -10.15
CA ASP A 291 13.46 -12.14 -11.19
C ASP A 291 14.02 -10.72 -10.97
N PRO A 292 14.82 -10.17 -11.91
CA PRO A 292 15.60 -8.96 -11.68
C PRO A 292 14.72 -7.75 -11.42
N ARG A 293 13.55 -7.66 -12.06
CA ARG A 293 12.64 -6.52 -11.92
C ARG A 293 12.29 -6.26 -10.47
N TYR A 294 11.90 -7.29 -9.73
CA TYR A 294 11.46 -7.09 -8.34
C TYR A 294 12.65 -6.81 -7.41
N ILE A 295 13.81 -7.39 -7.69
CA ILE A 295 15.03 -7.11 -6.92
C ILE A 295 15.40 -5.64 -7.09
N GLU A 296 15.49 -5.17 -8.34
CA GLU A 296 15.83 -3.79 -8.66
C GLU A 296 14.77 -2.80 -8.18
N ARG A 297 13.47 -3.10 -8.31
CA ARG A 297 12.39 -2.29 -7.73
C ARG A 297 12.54 -2.11 -6.23
N ASN A 298 12.85 -3.17 -5.50
CA ASN A 298 13.10 -3.05 -4.07
C ASN A 298 14.36 -2.22 -3.76
N MET A 299 15.43 -2.31 -4.59
CA MET A 299 16.61 -1.43 -4.49
C MET A 299 16.25 0.04 -4.71
N GLN A 300 15.44 0.33 -5.72
CA GLN A 300 15.04 1.69 -6.08
C GLN A 300 14.13 2.30 -5.02
N VAL A 301 13.17 1.53 -4.50
CA VAL A 301 12.32 2.01 -3.39
C VAL A 301 13.20 2.40 -2.21
N ILE A 302 14.13 1.54 -1.78
CA ILE A 302 14.97 1.85 -0.60
C ILE A 302 16.01 2.94 -0.86
N ARG A 303 16.32 3.27 -2.13
CA ARG A 303 17.23 4.36 -2.50
C ARG A 303 16.77 5.71 -1.92
N ASN A 304 15.46 5.96 -1.76
CA ASN A 304 15.00 7.25 -1.19
C ASN A 304 15.37 7.41 0.27
N MET A 305 15.84 6.37 0.97
CA MET A 305 16.40 6.52 2.31
C MET A 305 17.55 7.54 2.36
N GLU A 306 18.27 7.75 1.25
CA GLU A 306 19.28 8.82 1.12
C GLU A 306 18.69 10.23 1.29
N PHE A 307 17.50 10.47 0.74
CA PHE A 307 16.79 11.74 0.88
C PHE A 307 16.00 11.81 2.18
N LEU A 308 15.26 10.76 2.51
CA LEU A 308 14.31 10.69 3.61
C LEU A 308 14.97 10.61 4.99
N SER A 309 16.21 10.15 5.08
CA SER A 309 16.95 10.03 6.32
C SER A 309 18.27 10.81 6.28
N GLY A 310 18.91 10.96 7.43
CA GLY A 310 20.23 11.56 7.53
C GLY A 310 20.86 11.28 8.90
N ILE A 311 22.16 11.53 9.00
CA ILE A 311 22.88 11.52 10.29
C ILE A 311 22.69 12.90 10.91
N ASN A 312 22.16 12.95 12.14
CA ASN A 312 22.00 14.20 12.88
C ASN A 312 23.28 14.57 13.66
N ALA A 313 23.24 15.70 14.38
CA ALA A 313 24.38 16.18 15.16
C ALA A 313 24.79 15.22 16.30
N ALA A 314 23.92 14.29 16.73
CA ALA A 314 24.21 13.27 17.72
C ALA A 314 24.88 12.02 17.11
N GLY A 315 25.12 11.98 15.79
CA GLY A 315 25.69 10.83 15.10
C GLY A 315 24.69 9.71 14.80
N HIS A 316 23.40 9.92 15.08
CA HIS A 316 22.35 8.94 14.81
C HIS A 316 21.73 9.14 13.43
N ARG A 317 21.47 8.05 12.71
CA ARG A 317 20.62 8.11 11.53
C ARG A 317 19.16 8.09 11.94
N HIS A 318 18.40 9.08 11.48
CA HIS A 318 16.95 9.14 11.65
C HIS A 318 16.26 9.52 10.34
N PHE A 319 15.02 9.06 10.16
CA PHE A 319 14.13 9.67 9.17
C PHE A 319 13.89 11.13 9.55
N LYS A 320 13.86 12.00 8.55
CA LYS A 320 13.68 13.44 8.71
C LYS A 320 12.23 13.81 9.00
N ALA A 321 11.28 12.99 8.56
CA ALA A 321 9.85 13.19 8.76
C ALA A 321 9.08 11.87 8.67
N TYR A 322 7.81 11.91 9.04
CA TYR A 322 6.86 10.80 8.84
C TYR A 322 5.68 11.14 7.92
N TYR A 323 5.64 12.38 7.40
CA TYR A 323 4.83 12.79 6.26
C TYR A 323 5.76 13.22 5.12
N PHE A 324 5.79 12.46 4.04
CA PHE A 324 6.70 12.72 2.91
C PHE A 324 6.20 12.08 1.61
N SER A 325 6.85 12.47 0.51
CA SER A 325 6.89 11.75 -0.77
C SER A 325 8.32 11.30 -1.07
N HIS A 326 8.55 10.82 -2.29
CA HIS A 326 9.88 10.45 -2.79
C HIS A 326 10.91 11.59 -2.81
N ASP A 327 10.46 12.84 -2.93
CA ASP A 327 11.31 14.03 -3.16
C ASP A 327 10.96 15.24 -2.28
N VAL A 328 9.89 15.16 -1.49
CA VAL A 328 9.39 16.24 -0.64
C VAL A 328 9.11 15.74 0.77
N LEU A 329 9.56 16.49 1.77
CA LEU A 329 9.15 16.32 3.17
C LEU A 329 8.03 17.33 3.47
N HIS A 330 7.09 16.98 4.34
CA HIS A 330 6.05 17.93 4.72
C HIS A 330 6.66 19.19 5.38
N PRO A 331 6.29 20.42 4.98
CA PRO A 331 6.97 21.64 5.46
C PRO A 331 6.74 21.99 6.94
N ARG A 332 5.62 21.55 7.52
CA ARG A 332 5.36 21.71 8.96
C ARG A 332 6.37 20.94 9.80
N ARG A 333 7.17 21.68 10.58
CA ARG A 333 8.12 21.17 11.58
C ARG A 333 7.55 20.11 12.53
N LEU A 334 6.26 20.19 12.84
CA LEU A 334 5.55 19.19 13.65
C LEU A 334 5.77 17.75 13.17
N TYR A 335 5.91 17.55 11.86
CA TYR A 335 6.06 16.23 11.26
C TYR A 335 7.52 15.79 11.08
N HIS A 336 8.49 16.60 11.52
CA HIS A 336 9.92 16.36 11.35
C HIS A 336 10.48 15.44 12.45
N CYS A 337 9.82 14.30 12.61
CA CYS A 337 10.18 13.25 13.54
C CYS A 337 10.38 11.92 12.80
N ASP A 338 11.28 11.11 13.32
CA ASP A 338 11.32 9.69 13.06
C ASP A 338 10.32 8.98 13.99
N ILE A 339 9.51 8.08 13.45
CA ILE A 339 8.51 7.32 14.19
C ILE A 339 8.67 5.83 13.87
N PRO A 340 8.25 4.90 14.77
CA PRO A 340 8.40 3.47 14.51
C PRO A 340 7.70 2.97 13.23
N GLU A 341 6.64 3.67 12.79
CA GLU A 341 5.93 3.37 11.54
C GLU A 341 6.79 3.57 10.29
N ASN A 342 7.87 4.36 10.35
CA ASN A 342 8.85 4.46 9.25
C ASN A 342 9.52 3.11 8.94
N GLY A 343 9.50 2.15 9.88
CA GLY A 343 9.91 0.77 9.63
C GLY A 343 9.03 0.03 8.61
N ARG A 344 7.85 0.57 8.27
CA ARG A 344 7.06 0.06 7.15
C ARG A 344 7.78 0.29 5.84
N TYR A 345 8.30 1.50 5.63
CA TYR A 345 8.99 1.89 4.42
C TYR A 345 10.32 1.14 4.19
N THR A 346 10.98 0.64 5.25
CA THR A 346 12.27 -0.06 5.12
C THR A 346 12.16 -1.52 4.67
N LYS A 347 10.95 -2.08 4.53
CA LYS A 347 10.71 -3.49 4.18
C LYS A 347 11.35 -3.93 2.84
N PRO A 348 11.29 -3.14 1.75
CA PRO A 348 12.09 -3.40 0.54
C PRO A 348 13.59 -3.56 0.84
N GLY A 349 14.13 -2.71 1.71
CA GLY A 349 15.52 -2.79 2.15
C GLY A 349 15.87 -4.10 2.86
N ILE A 350 14.97 -4.63 3.70
CA ILE A 350 15.15 -5.94 4.34
C ILE A 350 15.37 -7.04 3.30
N TYR A 351 14.57 -7.04 2.24
CA TYR A 351 14.63 -8.06 1.20
C TYR A 351 15.88 -7.91 0.32
N VAL A 352 16.29 -6.69 0.01
CA VAL A 352 17.57 -6.42 -0.65
C VAL A 352 18.75 -6.90 0.22
N MET A 353 18.72 -6.66 1.53
CA MET A 353 19.74 -7.17 2.45
C MET A 353 19.75 -8.69 2.53
N TRP A 354 18.58 -9.33 2.54
CA TRP A 354 18.44 -10.80 2.58
C TRP A 354 18.92 -11.48 1.29
N TYR A 355 18.69 -10.84 0.15
CA TYR A 355 19.02 -11.39 -1.16
C TYR A 355 20.51 -11.21 -1.48
N SER A 356 20.98 -9.96 -1.58
CA SER A 356 22.34 -9.65 -2.07
C SER A 356 23.26 -9.01 -1.04
N ARG A 357 22.77 -8.68 0.15
CA ARG A 357 23.52 -7.95 1.20
C ARG A 357 24.11 -6.63 0.68
N HIS A 358 23.36 -5.90 -0.15
CA HIS A 358 23.80 -4.64 -0.76
C HIS A 358 24.48 -3.69 0.25
N PRO A 359 25.77 -3.31 0.06
CA PRO A 359 26.55 -2.61 1.10
C PRO A 359 25.92 -1.31 1.61
N ARG A 360 25.37 -0.49 0.71
CA ARG A 360 24.70 0.78 1.06
C ARG A 360 23.47 0.60 1.94
N VAL A 361 22.64 -0.40 1.63
CA VAL A 361 21.43 -0.72 2.40
C VAL A 361 21.80 -1.30 3.75
N MET A 362 22.78 -2.21 3.78
CA MET A 362 23.34 -2.76 5.02
C MET A 362 23.89 -1.66 5.94
N GLN A 363 24.53 -0.63 5.38
CA GLN A 363 25.00 0.53 6.14
C GLN A 363 23.82 1.31 6.74
N TRP A 364 22.87 1.74 5.92
CA TRP A 364 21.75 2.56 6.39
C TRP A 364 20.88 1.86 7.43
N CYS A 365 20.56 0.59 7.23
CA CYS A 365 19.76 -0.18 8.20
C CYS A 365 20.52 -0.44 9.50
N ARG A 366 21.87 -0.52 9.47
CA ARG A 366 22.70 -0.57 10.67
C ARG A 366 22.64 0.75 11.43
N GLU A 367 22.98 1.86 10.77
CA GLU A 367 23.00 3.19 11.38
C GLU A 367 21.64 3.58 12.00
N TRP A 368 20.55 3.29 11.27
CA TRP A 368 19.19 3.54 11.75
C TRP A 368 18.79 2.61 12.90
N GLY A 369 19.10 1.32 12.77
CA GLY A 369 18.82 0.33 13.81
C GLY A 369 19.59 0.60 15.11
N ASP A 370 20.85 1.00 15.02
CA ASP A 370 21.69 1.33 16.17
C ASP A 370 21.08 2.52 16.95
N ALA A 371 20.69 3.59 16.25
CA ALA A 371 20.01 4.73 16.86
C ALA A 371 18.72 4.32 17.61
N TRP A 372 17.85 3.54 16.97
CA TRP A 372 16.60 3.09 17.60
C TRP A 372 16.83 2.18 18.81
N VAL A 373 17.85 1.30 18.77
CA VAL A 373 18.23 0.49 19.93
C VAL A 373 18.70 1.38 21.06
N ASP A 374 19.57 2.35 20.79
CA ASP A 374 20.14 3.23 21.80
C ASP A 374 19.07 4.08 22.48
N HIS A 375 18.15 4.66 21.69
CA HIS A 375 16.99 5.38 22.22
C HIS A 375 16.04 4.48 23.01
N SER A 376 15.87 3.23 22.60
CA SER A 376 15.01 2.28 23.31
C SER A 376 15.60 1.85 24.65
N LEU A 377 16.93 1.64 24.73
CA LEU A 377 17.62 1.25 25.96
C LEU A 377 17.84 2.43 26.92
N ALA A 378 17.86 3.66 26.42
CA ALA A 378 17.92 4.84 27.28
C ALA A 378 16.60 5.07 28.05
N ALA A 379 16.71 5.31 29.35
CA ALA A 379 15.61 5.80 30.17
C ALA A 379 15.57 7.34 30.07
N LYS A 380 14.74 7.87 29.16
CA LYS A 380 14.56 9.31 28.92
C LYS A 380 13.08 9.67 28.95
N GLN A 381 12.72 10.85 29.46
CA GLN A 381 11.34 11.39 29.43
C GLN A 381 10.29 10.44 30.04
N GLY A 382 10.62 9.75 31.14
CA GLY A 382 9.71 8.80 31.81
C GLY A 382 9.47 7.49 31.04
N LYS A 383 10.23 7.22 29.97
CA LYS A 383 10.17 5.96 29.23
C LYS A 383 10.88 4.83 29.99
N PRO A 384 10.23 3.68 30.23
CA PRO A 384 10.93 2.53 30.80
C PRO A 384 12.02 2.00 29.86
N THR A 385 13.11 1.51 30.42
CA THR A 385 14.22 0.94 29.63
C THR A 385 13.74 -0.24 28.78
N GLY A 386 14.11 -0.25 27.50
CA GLY A 386 13.72 -1.26 26.53
C GLY A 386 12.52 -0.86 25.68
N PHE A 387 11.67 0.06 26.15
CA PHE A 387 10.52 0.51 25.36
C PHE A 387 10.95 1.40 24.20
N ILE A 388 10.29 1.19 23.06
CA ILE A 388 10.47 1.97 21.84
C ILE A 388 9.71 3.30 22.00
N PRO A 389 10.37 4.46 21.86
CA PRO A 389 9.68 5.74 21.86
C PRO A 389 8.80 5.90 20.62
N SER A 390 7.69 6.62 20.73
CA SER A 390 6.76 6.85 19.61
C SER A 390 7.27 7.89 18.62
N GLU A 391 8.12 8.82 19.06
CA GLU A 391 8.74 9.82 18.18
C GLU A 391 10.14 10.21 18.66
N ILE A 392 11.02 10.52 17.70
CA ILE A 392 12.34 11.12 17.90
C ILE A 392 12.46 12.30 16.94
N VAL A 393 12.75 13.49 17.44
CA VAL A 393 12.96 14.67 16.59
C VAL A 393 14.28 14.52 15.83
N TYR A 394 14.23 14.58 14.49
CA TYR A 394 15.41 14.37 13.64
C TYR A 394 16.56 15.32 14.01
N GLU A 395 16.26 16.63 14.09
CA GLU A 395 17.23 17.71 14.29
C GLU A 395 17.95 17.61 15.65
N THR A 396 17.19 17.34 16.71
CA THR A 396 17.69 17.44 18.10
C THR A 396 17.93 16.09 18.78
N ASP A 397 17.64 14.98 18.11
CA ASP A 397 17.72 13.62 18.66
C ASP A 397 16.80 13.40 19.90
N GLN A 398 15.81 14.26 20.09
CA GLN A 398 15.01 14.27 21.31
C GLN A 398 13.81 13.31 21.22
N VAL A 399 13.75 12.36 22.15
CA VAL A 399 12.59 11.49 22.38
C VAL A 399 11.40 12.32 22.88
N GLY A 400 10.25 12.19 22.21
CA GLY A 400 9.03 12.92 22.60
C GLY A 400 9.16 14.43 22.50
N GLY A 401 10.09 14.95 21.70
CA GLY A 401 10.42 16.38 21.67
C GLY A 401 9.29 17.29 21.16
N MET A 402 8.41 16.79 20.29
CA MET A 402 7.28 17.58 19.76
C MET A 402 6.01 17.39 20.59
N SER A 403 5.77 16.17 21.08
CA SER A 403 4.56 15.79 21.82
C SER A 403 4.68 15.96 23.33
N GLY A 404 5.92 16.10 23.83
CA GLY A 404 6.27 16.12 25.26
C GLY A 404 6.19 14.74 25.94
N LYS A 405 5.88 13.65 25.21
CA LYS A 405 5.63 12.32 25.78
C LYS A 405 6.26 11.23 24.94
N TRP A 406 6.94 10.28 25.58
CA TRP A 406 7.57 9.17 24.85
C TRP A 406 6.57 8.24 24.14
N TYR A 407 5.31 8.20 24.57
CA TYR A 407 4.24 7.32 24.05
C TYR A 407 3.26 8.02 23.09
N ARG A 408 3.57 9.26 22.65
CA ARG A 408 2.73 10.06 21.75
C ARG A 408 3.52 10.53 20.53
N ILE A 409 2.80 10.73 19.43
CA ILE A 409 3.31 11.38 18.22
C ILE A 409 2.55 12.69 18.03
N ALA A 410 3.28 13.79 17.91
CA ALA A 410 2.69 15.11 17.81
C ALA A 410 1.94 15.29 16.47
N GLY A 411 0.61 15.42 16.51
CA GLY A 411 -0.19 15.56 15.29
C GLY A 411 -0.53 14.25 14.57
N TYR A 412 -0.28 13.10 15.20
CA TYR A 412 -0.72 11.78 14.68
C TYR A 412 -1.36 10.90 15.78
N PRO A 413 -2.41 11.38 16.47
CA PRO A 413 -3.04 10.63 17.56
C PRO A 413 -3.68 9.33 17.04
N GLY A 414 -3.49 8.23 17.77
CA GLY A 414 -4.03 6.90 17.41
C GLY A 414 -3.05 5.99 16.67
N TYR A 415 -1.99 6.57 16.08
CA TYR A 415 -0.85 5.87 15.47
C TYR A 415 0.41 5.94 16.36
N ASP A 416 0.21 6.18 17.65
CA ASP A 416 1.23 6.19 18.69
C ASP A 416 1.06 5.01 19.66
N PHE A 417 1.99 4.84 20.61
CA PHE A 417 1.89 3.77 21.60
C PHE A 417 0.59 3.85 22.43
N ALA A 418 0.02 5.05 22.62
CA ALA A 418 -1.25 5.22 23.31
C ALA A 418 -2.46 4.67 22.53
N GLY A 419 -2.44 4.72 21.20
CA GLY A 419 -3.35 3.96 20.34
C GLY A 419 -3.17 2.44 20.53
N GLY A 420 -1.92 2.01 20.69
CA GLY A 420 -1.51 0.66 21.07
C GLY A 420 -0.13 0.34 20.50
N SER A 421 0.57 -0.66 21.06
CA SER A 421 1.92 -1.05 20.62
C SER A 421 2.03 -1.58 19.18
N TRP A 422 0.91 -1.79 18.48
CA TRP A 422 0.90 -2.22 17.09
C TRP A 422 1.62 -1.25 16.14
N THR A 423 1.78 0.00 16.55
CA THR A 423 2.51 1.05 15.84
C THR A 423 4.02 0.84 15.86
N THR A 424 4.53 0.04 16.81
CA THR A 424 5.96 -0.30 16.92
C THR A 424 6.36 -1.57 16.16
N LYS A 425 5.38 -2.31 15.63
CA LYS A 425 5.59 -3.66 15.08
C LYS A 425 6.55 -3.69 13.88
N HIS A 426 6.54 -2.65 13.04
CA HIS A 426 7.38 -2.62 11.85
C HIS A 426 8.84 -2.34 12.19
N LEU A 427 9.09 -1.41 13.12
CA LEU A 427 10.44 -1.22 13.68
C LEU A 427 10.94 -2.48 14.39
N MET A 428 10.11 -3.13 15.23
CA MET A 428 10.50 -4.40 15.86
C MET A 428 10.85 -5.47 14.81
N GLY A 429 10.07 -5.55 13.72
CA GLY A 429 10.36 -6.43 12.59
C GLY A 429 11.71 -6.13 11.94
N GLN A 430 12.02 -4.86 11.68
CA GLN A 430 13.34 -4.44 11.19
C GLN A 430 14.46 -4.83 12.15
N LEU A 431 14.27 -4.61 13.46
CA LEU A 431 15.30 -4.93 14.47
C LEU A 431 15.56 -6.44 14.56
N VAL A 432 14.52 -7.27 14.45
CA VAL A 432 14.65 -8.72 14.34
C VAL A 432 15.42 -9.12 13.07
N ALA A 433 15.11 -8.48 11.93
CA ALA A 433 15.84 -8.70 10.68
C ALA A 433 17.32 -8.30 10.81
N ASN A 434 17.61 -7.15 11.41
CA ASN A 434 18.97 -6.67 11.68
C ASN A 434 19.75 -7.66 12.56
N ALA A 435 19.14 -8.17 13.64
CA ALA A 435 19.78 -9.17 14.49
C ALA A 435 20.20 -10.42 13.69
N LYS A 436 19.33 -10.89 12.79
CA LYS A 436 19.61 -12.05 11.93
C LYS A 436 20.67 -11.76 10.86
N LEU A 437 20.56 -10.64 10.15
CA LEU A 437 21.39 -10.30 8.99
C LEU A 437 22.81 -9.85 9.38
N PHE A 438 22.93 -9.12 10.51
CA PHE A 438 24.23 -8.70 11.06
C PHE A 438 24.83 -9.71 12.05
N GLY A 439 24.04 -10.69 12.51
CA GLY A 439 24.49 -11.64 13.54
C GLY A 439 24.75 -10.98 14.89
N ASN A 440 23.96 -9.95 15.24
CA ASN A 440 24.16 -9.17 16.46
C ASN A 440 22.87 -9.13 17.30
N PRO A 441 22.80 -9.87 18.42
CA PRO A 441 21.60 -9.92 19.26
C PRO A 441 21.28 -8.59 19.97
N ARG A 442 22.17 -7.58 19.93
CA ARG A 442 21.89 -6.24 20.47
C ARG A 442 20.60 -5.65 19.90
N TYR A 443 20.27 -5.89 18.64
CA TYR A 443 19.07 -5.31 18.01
C TYR A 443 17.75 -5.78 18.63
N VAL A 444 17.71 -6.98 19.23
CA VAL A 444 16.51 -7.52 19.89
C VAL A 444 16.51 -7.31 21.40
N GLU A 445 17.54 -6.66 21.96
CA GLU A 445 17.62 -6.34 23.38
C GLU A 445 16.44 -5.47 23.87
N PRO A 446 15.98 -4.43 23.14
CA PRO A 446 14.76 -3.71 23.50
C PRO A 446 13.55 -4.63 23.67
N ILE A 447 13.33 -5.53 22.71
CA ILE A 447 12.21 -6.49 22.71
C ILE A 447 12.31 -7.44 23.91
N ARG A 448 13.50 -7.99 24.17
CA ARG A 448 13.77 -8.84 25.35
C ARG A 448 13.42 -8.14 26.66
N ARG A 449 13.79 -6.87 26.77
CA ARG A 449 13.52 -6.06 27.98
C ARG A 449 12.05 -5.78 28.16
N ILE A 450 11.30 -5.50 27.10
CA ILE A 450 9.84 -5.36 27.17
C ILE A 450 9.19 -6.67 27.64
N VAL A 451 9.57 -7.82 27.07
CA VAL A 451 9.03 -9.14 27.49
C VAL A 451 9.33 -9.42 28.96
N LYS A 452 10.57 -9.17 29.40
CA LYS A 452 10.94 -9.29 30.81
C LYS A 452 10.12 -8.33 31.70
N TRP A 453 10.04 -7.06 31.30
CA TRP A 453 9.30 -6.03 32.04
C TRP A 453 7.83 -6.43 32.23
N LYS A 454 7.17 -6.98 31.19
CA LYS A 454 5.79 -7.47 31.30
C LYS A 454 5.63 -8.59 32.31
N LYS A 455 6.59 -9.51 32.39
CA LYS A 455 6.60 -10.57 33.40
C LYS A 455 6.73 -9.98 34.80
N ASP A 456 7.63 -9.01 34.98
CA ASP A 456 7.89 -8.38 36.28
C ASP A 456 6.68 -7.51 36.75
N HIS A 457 5.84 -7.03 35.83
CA HIS A 457 4.71 -6.12 36.11
C HIS A 457 3.34 -6.75 35.80
N HIS A 458 3.23 -8.08 35.70
CA HIS A 458 2.01 -8.77 35.25
C HIS A 458 0.75 -8.48 36.10
N ASP A 459 0.94 -8.10 37.37
CA ASP A 459 -0.13 -7.78 38.31
C ASP A 459 -0.38 -6.27 38.46
N ALA A 460 0.25 -5.41 37.65
CA ALA A 460 0.10 -3.96 37.76
C ALA A 460 -1.37 -3.53 37.54
N PRO A 461 -1.99 -2.79 38.49
CA PRO A 461 -3.38 -2.36 38.36
C PRO A 461 -3.52 -1.35 37.23
N TYR A 462 -4.63 -1.43 36.49
CA TYR A 462 -4.91 -0.46 35.43
C TYR A 462 -5.00 0.97 36.00
N GLY A 463 -4.33 1.91 35.34
CA GLY A 463 -4.20 3.28 35.80
C GLY A 463 -4.25 4.30 34.67
N PRO A 464 -3.89 5.57 34.95
CA PRO A 464 -3.84 6.63 33.94
C PRO A 464 -2.78 6.37 32.87
N GLU A 465 -2.84 7.12 31.75
CA GLU A 465 -1.87 6.99 30.66
C GLU A 465 -0.42 7.14 31.14
N GLY A 466 0.44 6.21 30.71
CA GLY A 466 1.85 6.16 31.10
C GLY A 466 2.14 5.39 32.40
N SER A 467 1.12 4.97 33.16
CA SER A 467 1.30 4.05 34.30
C SER A 467 1.61 2.62 33.85
N ASP A 468 2.23 1.82 34.72
CA ASP A 468 2.62 0.44 34.40
C ASP A 468 1.43 -0.42 33.96
N GLY A 469 0.31 -0.39 34.67
CA GLY A 469 -0.88 -1.17 34.29
C GLY A 469 -1.51 -0.72 32.97
N TRP A 470 -1.38 0.57 32.62
CA TRP A 470 -1.78 1.06 31.29
C TRP A 470 -0.83 0.57 30.19
N ILE A 471 0.49 0.67 30.41
CA ILE A 471 1.52 0.19 29.48
C ILE A 471 1.33 -1.32 29.22
N LEU A 472 1.12 -2.10 30.28
CA LEU A 472 0.90 -3.55 30.20
C LEU A 472 -0.29 -3.91 29.29
N ARG A 473 -1.38 -3.13 29.35
CA ARG A 473 -2.57 -3.35 28.51
C ARG A 473 -2.38 -2.90 27.06
N LYS A 474 -1.47 -1.95 26.80
CA LYS A 474 -1.18 -1.44 25.46
C LYS A 474 -0.13 -2.25 24.72
N GLU A 475 0.78 -2.90 25.44
CA GLU A 475 1.86 -3.71 24.87
C GLU A 475 1.46 -5.17 24.58
N ASN A 476 1.26 -5.50 23.30
CA ASN A 476 0.80 -6.80 22.82
C ASN A 476 1.58 -7.31 21.58
N HIS A 477 2.71 -6.69 21.25
CA HIS A 477 3.52 -7.07 20.08
C HIS A 477 4.88 -7.66 20.45
N ALA A 478 5.54 -7.19 21.52
CA ALA A 478 6.90 -7.60 21.87
C ALA A 478 7.09 -9.12 22.00
N GLU A 479 6.18 -9.84 22.66
CA GLU A 479 6.23 -11.30 22.79
C GLU A 479 6.19 -12.01 21.43
N ARG A 480 5.36 -11.53 20.49
CA ARG A 480 5.29 -12.10 19.14
C ARG A 480 6.59 -11.90 18.36
N MET A 481 7.22 -10.74 18.52
CA MET A 481 8.51 -10.44 17.88
C MET A 481 9.67 -11.18 18.54
N TRP A 482 9.60 -11.38 19.85
CA TRP A 482 10.55 -12.21 20.59
C TRP A 482 10.51 -13.67 20.13
N ASN A 483 9.32 -14.26 20.07
CA ASN A 483 9.16 -15.65 19.59
C ASN A 483 9.65 -15.80 18.14
N ARG A 484 9.45 -14.78 17.29
CA ARG A 484 10.00 -14.76 15.92
C ARG A 484 11.53 -14.76 15.94
N TRP A 485 12.15 -13.95 16.79
CA TRP A 485 13.61 -13.96 16.96
C TRP A 485 14.14 -15.31 17.45
N GLU A 486 13.49 -15.92 18.44
CA GLU A 486 13.87 -17.26 18.94
C GLU A 486 13.82 -18.30 17.82
N ARG A 487 12.75 -18.31 17.00
CA ARG A 487 12.68 -19.16 15.80
C ARG A 487 13.84 -18.90 14.83
N LEU A 488 14.19 -17.64 14.58
CA LEU A 488 15.30 -17.29 13.67
C LEU A 488 16.68 -17.66 14.25
N ARG A 489 16.83 -17.67 15.57
CA ARG A 489 18.08 -17.98 16.28
C ARG A 489 18.29 -19.49 16.43
N ASP A 490 17.27 -20.18 16.92
CA ASP A 490 17.35 -21.58 17.39
C ASP A 490 16.78 -22.57 16.36
N GLY A 491 16.16 -22.07 15.30
CA GLY A 491 15.43 -22.87 14.33
C GLY A 491 13.96 -23.09 14.72
N LEU A 492 13.20 -23.64 13.78
CA LEU A 492 11.84 -24.12 14.03
C LEU A 492 11.90 -25.46 14.76
N GLN A 493 11.03 -25.60 15.75
CA GLN A 493 10.75 -26.86 16.44
C GLN A 493 9.28 -27.26 16.26
N ALA A 494 9.01 -28.54 16.44
CA ALA A 494 7.68 -29.10 16.21
C ALA A 494 6.67 -28.50 17.20
N PRO A 495 5.39 -28.36 16.82
CA PRO A 495 4.37 -27.94 17.76
C PRO A 495 4.28 -28.93 18.94
N ASP A 496 4.24 -28.40 20.17
CA ASP A 496 4.25 -29.20 21.41
C ASP A 496 3.13 -30.26 21.47
N ARG A 497 1.98 -29.98 20.85
CA ARG A 497 0.79 -30.86 20.85
C ARG A 497 0.05 -30.81 19.51
N LEU A 498 0.05 -31.94 18.80
CA LEU A 498 -0.60 -32.09 17.49
C LEU A 498 -2.12 -31.87 17.56
N GLU A 499 -2.76 -32.23 18.67
CA GLU A 499 -4.20 -32.06 18.89
C GLU A 499 -4.60 -30.57 18.88
N THR A 500 -3.70 -29.70 19.38
CA THR A 500 -3.92 -28.25 19.37
C THR A 500 -3.89 -27.72 17.94
N LEU A 501 -2.95 -28.19 17.12
CA LEU A 501 -2.88 -27.84 15.70
C LEU A 501 -4.13 -28.33 14.95
N VAL A 502 -4.52 -29.59 15.13
CA VAL A 502 -5.74 -30.16 14.53
C VAL A 502 -6.98 -29.32 14.88
N LYS A 503 -7.14 -28.95 16.15
CA LYS A 503 -8.24 -28.10 16.61
C LYS A 503 -8.24 -26.74 15.89
N GLN A 504 -7.07 -26.11 15.75
CA GLN A 504 -6.94 -24.84 15.05
C GLN A 504 -7.28 -24.96 13.55
N LEU A 505 -6.80 -26.01 12.88
CA LEU A 505 -7.10 -26.28 11.47
C LEU A 505 -8.61 -26.49 11.24
N ARG A 506 -9.28 -27.24 12.11
CA ARG A 506 -10.75 -27.41 12.05
C ARG A 506 -11.50 -26.11 12.29
N GLN A 507 -11.02 -25.27 13.20
CA GLN A 507 -11.59 -23.95 13.43
C GLN A 507 -11.48 -23.06 12.18
N ILE A 508 -10.35 -23.14 11.46
CA ILE A 508 -10.17 -22.44 10.18
C ILE A 508 -11.22 -22.90 9.17
N SER A 509 -11.33 -24.22 8.93
CA SER A 509 -12.32 -24.78 7.99
C SER A 509 -13.75 -24.41 8.37
N SER A 510 -14.12 -24.55 9.64
CA SER A 510 -15.45 -24.22 10.15
C SER A 510 -15.78 -22.74 10.01
N LEU A 511 -14.81 -21.86 10.30
CA LEU A 511 -14.96 -20.41 10.13
C LEU A 511 -15.25 -20.09 8.66
N HIS A 512 -14.42 -20.56 7.73
CA HIS A 512 -14.63 -20.29 6.30
C HIS A 512 -15.95 -20.87 5.77
N ALA A 513 -16.29 -22.10 6.16
CA ALA A 513 -17.52 -22.76 5.72
C ALA A 513 -18.78 -22.03 6.23
N SER A 514 -18.73 -21.43 7.42
CA SER A 514 -19.86 -20.70 8.02
C SER A 514 -19.90 -19.21 7.66
N THR A 515 -18.79 -18.63 7.20
CA THR A 515 -18.67 -17.19 6.88
C THR A 515 -18.37 -16.91 5.41
N TRP A 516 -18.53 -17.91 4.53
CA TRP A 516 -18.19 -17.82 3.11
C TRP A 516 -18.71 -16.54 2.45
N GLU A 517 -20.01 -16.23 2.57
CA GLU A 517 -20.58 -15.03 1.98
C GLU A 517 -20.06 -13.73 2.61
N MET A 518 -19.74 -13.74 3.91
CA MET A 518 -19.16 -12.59 4.62
C MET A 518 -17.80 -12.22 4.00
N ASN A 519 -16.96 -13.22 3.75
CA ASN A 519 -15.59 -13.05 3.29
C ASN A 519 -15.45 -12.95 1.76
N THR A 520 -16.56 -13.04 1.03
CA THR A 520 -16.55 -12.99 -0.44
C THR A 520 -17.45 -11.88 -0.96
N ARG A 521 -18.77 -12.03 -0.80
CA ARG A 521 -19.76 -11.15 -1.43
C ARG A 521 -20.13 -9.93 -0.61
N GLU A 522 -20.12 -10.06 0.71
CA GLU A 522 -20.65 -9.05 1.62
C GLU A 522 -19.62 -7.99 2.00
N VAL A 523 -18.34 -8.38 2.15
CA VAL A 523 -17.28 -7.43 2.49
C VAL A 523 -17.05 -6.38 1.42
N ILE A 524 -16.94 -5.14 1.89
CA ILE A 524 -16.79 -3.94 1.09
C ILE A 524 -15.31 -3.59 0.92
N ALA A 525 -14.61 -3.37 2.04
CA ALA A 525 -13.20 -2.97 2.08
C ALA A 525 -12.25 -4.17 2.06
N THR A 526 -11.22 -4.13 1.20
CA THR A 526 -10.29 -5.27 1.02
C THR A 526 -9.34 -5.44 2.22
N ASP A 527 -8.96 -4.35 2.89
CA ASP A 527 -8.22 -4.36 4.16
C ASP A 527 -9.05 -4.93 5.35
N ARG A 528 -10.38 -5.06 5.18
CA ARG A 528 -11.31 -5.64 6.17
C ARG A 528 -11.86 -6.99 5.79
N VAL A 529 -11.36 -7.62 4.72
CA VAL A 529 -11.72 -9.02 4.44
C VAL A 529 -11.43 -9.82 5.71
N PRO A 530 -12.43 -10.48 6.33
CA PRO A 530 -12.23 -11.26 7.54
C PRO A 530 -11.48 -12.57 7.25
N LEU A 531 -10.30 -12.44 6.64
CA LEU A 531 -9.17 -13.30 6.88
C LEU A 531 -8.58 -12.86 8.21
N PRO A 532 -8.75 -13.62 9.30
CA PRO A 532 -7.77 -13.45 10.33
C PRO A 532 -6.43 -13.85 9.68
N ALA A 533 -5.43 -12.97 9.73
CA ALA A 533 -4.06 -13.30 9.30
C ALA A 533 -3.54 -14.59 9.99
N ARG A 534 -4.19 -14.98 11.08
CA ARG A 534 -3.97 -16.19 11.87
C ARG A 534 -4.16 -17.51 11.07
N PRO A 535 -5.28 -17.80 10.38
CA PRO A 535 -5.38 -18.93 9.45
C PRO A 535 -4.21 -19.07 8.48
N SER A 536 -3.88 -18.00 7.75
CA SER A 536 -2.75 -17.98 6.82
C SER A 536 -1.45 -18.28 7.56
N GLN A 537 -1.21 -17.66 8.72
CA GLN A 537 0.00 -17.89 9.52
C GLN A 537 0.17 -19.34 9.97
N ILE A 538 -0.91 -20.03 10.38
CA ILE A 538 -0.86 -21.42 10.85
C ILE A 538 -0.51 -22.35 9.70
N LEU A 539 -1.23 -22.24 8.57
CA LEU A 539 -0.96 -23.05 7.38
C LEU A 539 0.42 -22.74 6.80
N MET A 540 0.82 -21.47 6.76
CA MET A 540 2.12 -21.04 6.28
C MET A 540 3.27 -21.58 7.14
N ASN A 541 3.16 -21.50 8.47
CA ASN A 541 4.15 -22.10 9.37
C ASN A 541 4.23 -23.61 9.18
N MET A 542 3.07 -24.28 9.09
CA MET A 542 3.01 -25.73 8.87
C MET A 542 3.65 -26.13 7.53
N TYR A 543 3.30 -25.49 6.44
CA TYR A 543 3.78 -25.86 5.10
C TYR A 543 5.22 -25.40 4.87
N THR A 544 5.56 -24.16 5.23
CA THR A 544 6.84 -23.53 4.83
C THR A 544 7.86 -23.45 5.96
N GLY A 545 7.48 -23.73 7.20
CA GLY A 545 8.36 -23.63 8.37
C GLY A 545 8.62 -22.20 8.86
N GLY A 546 7.82 -21.22 8.44
CA GLY A 546 7.94 -19.83 8.85
C GLY A 546 6.76 -18.97 8.40
N SER A 547 6.86 -17.67 8.68
CA SER A 547 5.86 -16.64 8.35
C SER A 547 6.12 -15.91 7.03
N GLY A 548 7.24 -16.20 6.36
CA GLY A 548 7.69 -15.70 5.06
C GLY A 548 7.39 -14.22 4.81
N SER A 549 6.77 -13.91 3.66
CA SER A 549 6.43 -12.54 3.26
C SER A 549 5.27 -11.90 4.01
N MET A 550 4.60 -12.60 4.92
CA MET A 550 3.46 -12.00 5.61
C MET A 550 3.95 -10.83 6.48
N GLN A 551 3.52 -9.61 6.13
CA GLN A 551 4.02 -8.32 6.64
C GLN A 551 5.45 -7.92 6.22
N ALA A 552 6.15 -8.73 5.44
CA ALA A 552 7.48 -8.46 4.89
C ALA A 552 8.56 -8.03 5.91
N TYR A 553 8.56 -8.60 7.12
CA TYR A 553 9.58 -8.30 8.13
C TYR A 553 10.94 -8.97 7.89
N TYR A 554 10.95 -10.25 7.55
CA TYR A 554 12.13 -11.03 7.13
C TYR A 554 11.58 -12.31 6.52
N PRO A 555 12.05 -12.74 5.33
CA PRO A 555 11.57 -13.96 4.68
C PRO A 555 12.08 -15.21 5.42
N ASP A 556 11.38 -15.60 6.48
CA ASP A 556 11.74 -16.71 7.38
C ASP A 556 11.11 -18.05 7.02
N SER A 557 10.56 -18.22 5.81
CA SER A 557 10.13 -19.54 5.33
C SER A 557 11.36 -20.43 5.16
N ALA A 558 11.33 -21.65 5.70
CA ALA A 558 12.41 -22.64 5.58
C ALA A 558 12.40 -23.33 4.20
N VAL A 559 11.21 -23.59 3.66
CA VAL A 559 11.01 -24.30 2.39
C VAL A 559 9.86 -23.72 1.57
N ALA A 560 9.93 -23.90 0.26
CA ALA A 560 8.81 -23.76 -0.68
C ALA A 560 8.57 -25.11 -1.39
N TRP A 561 7.41 -25.25 -2.03
CA TRP A 561 6.94 -26.51 -2.59
C TRP A 561 6.45 -26.35 -4.02
N GLU A 562 6.68 -27.37 -4.84
CA GLU A 562 6.06 -27.54 -6.15
C GLU A 562 5.32 -28.88 -6.22
N ASN A 563 4.25 -28.92 -7.02
CA ASN A 563 3.46 -30.12 -7.32
C ASN A 563 2.81 -30.80 -6.09
N VAL A 564 2.69 -30.10 -4.95
CA VAL A 564 1.99 -30.61 -3.76
C VAL A 564 0.46 -30.55 -3.88
N GLU A 565 -0.06 -29.44 -4.43
CA GLU A 565 -1.49 -29.16 -4.54
C GLU A 565 -2.25 -29.42 -3.22
N LEU A 566 -3.47 -29.96 -3.29
CA LEU A 566 -4.24 -30.44 -2.13
C LEU A 566 -4.05 -31.95 -1.88
N GLN A 567 -3.11 -32.59 -2.58
CA GLN A 567 -2.91 -34.04 -2.51
C GLN A 567 -1.71 -34.44 -1.66
N ALA A 568 -0.68 -33.60 -1.57
CA ALA A 568 0.41 -33.77 -0.61
C ALA A 568 0.32 -32.67 0.45
N VAL A 569 0.28 -33.07 1.72
CA VAL A 569 0.23 -32.15 2.86
C VAL A 569 1.53 -32.26 3.66
N PRO A 570 2.45 -31.30 3.51
CA PRO A 570 3.65 -31.21 4.32
C PRO A 570 3.38 -30.55 5.68
N MET A 571 4.13 -30.99 6.68
CA MET A 571 4.29 -30.38 8.00
C MET A 571 5.77 -30.29 8.30
N VAL A 572 6.33 -29.08 8.27
CA VAL A 572 7.71 -28.84 8.71
C VAL A 572 7.75 -28.97 10.23
N LEU A 573 8.48 -29.97 10.71
CA LEU A 573 8.61 -30.27 12.13
C LEU A 573 9.83 -29.56 12.72
N GLU A 574 10.97 -29.67 12.05
CA GLU A 574 12.23 -29.05 12.49
C GLU A 574 12.87 -28.36 11.29
N ALA A 575 13.40 -27.17 11.48
CA ALA A 575 14.14 -26.45 10.45
C ALA A 575 15.18 -25.49 11.03
N ASP A 576 16.44 -25.67 10.63
CA ASP A 576 17.52 -24.73 10.88
C ASP A 576 18.41 -24.60 9.63
N ARG A 577 19.62 -24.03 9.77
CA ARG A 577 20.55 -23.82 8.65
C ARG A 577 21.19 -25.08 8.08
N LYS A 578 21.11 -26.20 8.78
CA LYS A 578 21.79 -27.46 8.46
C LYS A 578 20.86 -28.67 8.47
N HIS A 579 19.63 -28.50 8.94
CA HIS A 579 18.67 -29.59 9.13
C HIS A 579 17.25 -29.19 8.71
N LEU A 580 16.57 -30.11 8.03
CA LEU A 580 15.11 -30.11 7.89
C LEU A 580 14.55 -31.48 8.29
N LYS A 581 13.41 -31.47 8.96
CA LYS A 581 12.59 -32.65 9.23
C LYS A 581 11.15 -32.34 8.93
N ILE A 582 10.56 -33.14 8.05
CA ILE A 582 9.24 -32.84 7.47
C ILE A 582 8.42 -34.12 7.45
N MET A 583 7.20 -34.04 7.96
CA MET A 583 6.21 -35.11 7.80
C MET A 583 5.30 -34.75 6.63
N ILE A 584 5.16 -35.66 5.65
CA ILE A 584 4.36 -35.41 4.45
C ILE A 584 3.37 -36.55 4.26
N HIS A 585 2.08 -36.24 4.18
CA HIS A 585 1.06 -37.21 3.82
C HIS A 585 0.62 -37.02 2.38
N ASN A 586 0.68 -38.08 1.57
CA ASN A 586 0.18 -38.09 0.19
C ASN A 586 -1.18 -38.81 0.14
N PHE A 587 -2.23 -38.12 -0.29
CA PHE A 587 -3.60 -38.61 -0.43
C PHE A 587 -3.89 -39.29 -1.78
N ASP A 588 -2.96 -39.19 -2.72
CA ASP A 588 -3.15 -39.58 -4.11
C ASP A 588 -2.33 -40.83 -4.45
N GLN A 589 -2.25 -41.17 -5.73
CA GLN A 589 -1.30 -42.13 -6.27
C GLN A 589 0.15 -41.69 -5.99
N ARG A 590 1.13 -42.51 -6.42
CA ARG A 590 2.54 -42.13 -6.34
C ARG A 590 2.73 -40.75 -6.98
N ARG A 591 3.32 -39.83 -6.22
CA ARG A 591 3.48 -38.42 -6.62
C ARG A 591 4.93 -38.00 -6.42
N THR A 592 5.47 -37.25 -7.38
CA THR A 592 6.75 -36.56 -7.22
C THR A 592 6.45 -35.09 -6.95
N ILE A 593 6.94 -34.59 -5.82
CA ILE A 593 6.89 -33.18 -5.44
C ILE A 593 8.31 -32.61 -5.43
N ALA A 594 8.46 -31.29 -5.51
CA ALA A 594 9.76 -30.65 -5.28
C ALA A 594 9.72 -29.82 -3.99
N LEU A 595 10.77 -29.96 -3.18
CA LEU A 595 11.06 -29.10 -2.03
C LEU A 595 12.16 -28.12 -2.46
N ARG A 596 11.96 -26.82 -2.21
CA ARG A 596 12.98 -25.79 -2.46
C ARG A 596 13.43 -25.19 -1.12
N PRO A 597 14.67 -25.42 -0.66
CA PRO A 597 15.15 -24.86 0.60
C PRO A 597 15.43 -23.36 0.50
N LEU A 598 15.00 -22.59 1.50
CA LEU A 598 15.26 -21.15 1.60
C LEU A 598 16.25 -20.79 2.72
N GLU A 599 16.32 -21.59 3.79
CA GLU A 599 17.15 -21.29 4.97
C GLU A 599 18.37 -22.20 5.15
N LEU A 600 18.44 -23.33 4.43
CA LEU A 600 19.61 -24.20 4.46
C LEU A 600 20.85 -23.49 3.90
N ASP A 601 21.98 -23.64 4.57
CA ASP A 601 23.28 -23.19 4.09
C ASP A 601 23.73 -24.07 2.90
N THR A 602 24.51 -23.52 1.99
CA THR A 602 25.03 -24.28 0.83
C THR A 602 25.95 -25.42 1.28
N GLY A 603 25.85 -26.59 0.64
CA GLY A 603 26.51 -27.81 1.10
C GLY A 603 26.00 -29.10 0.48
N VAL A 604 26.53 -30.23 0.98
CA VAL A 604 26.04 -31.58 0.65
C VAL A 604 25.21 -32.08 1.81
N TYR A 605 24.06 -32.64 1.49
CA TYR A 605 23.04 -33.10 2.43
C TYR A 605 22.75 -34.58 2.25
N GLU A 606 22.71 -35.33 3.34
CA GLU A 606 22.07 -36.64 3.36
C GLU A 606 20.55 -36.46 3.38
N VAL A 607 19.85 -37.19 2.51
CA VAL A 607 18.39 -37.21 2.45
C VAL A 607 17.88 -38.61 2.81
N ARG A 608 16.93 -38.68 3.73
CA ARG A 608 16.24 -39.92 4.11
C ARG A 608 14.74 -39.75 3.98
N ILE A 609 14.06 -40.75 3.42
CA ILE A 609 12.60 -40.78 3.27
C ILE A 609 12.10 -42.10 3.85
N GLY A 610 11.26 -42.04 4.90
CA GLY A 610 10.79 -43.22 5.62
C GLY A 610 11.94 -44.06 6.18
N GLY A 611 12.98 -43.40 6.72
CA GLY A 611 14.20 -44.04 7.24
C GLY A 611 15.19 -44.53 6.20
N LYS A 612 14.80 -44.64 4.92
CA LYS A 612 15.65 -45.11 3.81
C LYS A 612 16.48 -43.96 3.24
N ARG A 613 17.80 -44.16 3.16
CA ARG A 613 18.74 -43.21 2.55
C ARG A 613 18.47 -43.07 1.04
N LYS A 614 18.57 -41.83 0.55
CA LYS A 614 18.49 -41.45 -0.86
C LYS A 614 19.84 -40.90 -1.32
N THR A 615 19.94 -40.57 -2.60
CA THR A 615 21.10 -39.84 -3.14
C THR A 615 21.29 -38.55 -2.36
N ASN A 616 22.55 -38.20 -2.08
CA ASN A 616 22.85 -36.95 -1.41
C ASN A 616 22.34 -35.78 -2.28
N PHE A 617 21.79 -34.77 -1.61
CA PHE A 617 21.38 -33.53 -2.25
C PHE A 617 22.51 -32.53 -2.16
N HIS A 618 22.88 -31.94 -3.29
CA HIS A 618 23.90 -30.90 -3.37
C HIS A 618 23.18 -29.58 -3.54
N LEU A 619 23.22 -28.74 -2.50
CA LEU A 619 22.62 -27.42 -2.51
C LEU A 619 23.72 -26.40 -2.77
N SER A 620 23.80 -25.88 -4.01
CA SER A 620 24.86 -24.94 -4.40
C SER A 620 24.42 -23.48 -4.22
N HIS A 621 23.15 -23.18 -4.43
CA HIS A 621 22.52 -21.89 -4.14
C HIS A 621 21.14 -22.07 -3.47
N ARG A 622 20.62 -20.99 -2.88
CA ARG A 622 19.28 -21.01 -2.27
C ARG A 622 18.25 -21.34 -3.35
N PHE A 623 17.19 -22.05 -2.97
CA PHE A 623 16.02 -22.35 -3.79
C PHE A 623 16.16 -23.50 -4.79
N GLU A 624 17.33 -24.18 -4.89
CA GLU A 624 17.48 -25.35 -5.77
C GLU A 624 16.47 -26.46 -5.40
N PRO A 625 15.85 -27.12 -6.41
CA PRO A 625 14.80 -28.09 -6.17
C PRO A 625 15.37 -29.46 -5.77
N LEU A 626 14.84 -30.00 -4.66
CA LEU A 626 15.00 -31.39 -4.26
C LEU A 626 13.73 -32.18 -4.63
N PRO A 627 13.76 -33.04 -5.67
CA PRO A 627 12.63 -33.89 -6.00
C PRO A 627 12.44 -35.00 -4.95
N LEU A 628 11.20 -35.16 -4.48
CA LEU A 628 10.80 -36.15 -3.49
C LEU A 628 9.71 -37.05 -4.10
N SER A 629 9.99 -38.35 -4.19
CA SER A 629 9.00 -39.34 -4.64
C SER A 629 8.26 -39.92 -3.43
N LEU A 630 6.94 -39.68 -3.38
CA LEU A 630 6.07 -40.06 -2.27
C LEU A 630 5.23 -41.30 -2.62
N PRO A 631 5.16 -42.31 -1.74
CA PRO A 631 4.27 -43.45 -1.93
C PRO A 631 2.78 -43.03 -1.87
N PRO A 632 1.88 -43.82 -2.49
CA PRO A 632 0.45 -43.53 -2.46
C PRO A 632 -0.13 -43.69 -1.05
N SER A 633 -1.11 -42.85 -0.70
CA SER A 633 -1.90 -42.95 0.55
C SER A 633 -1.08 -43.14 1.84
N THR A 634 0.11 -42.52 1.93
CA THR A 634 1.08 -42.83 2.98
C THR A 634 1.69 -41.56 3.57
N THR A 635 1.96 -41.59 4.88
CA THR A 635 2.77 -40.57 5.57
C THR A 635 4.25 -40.94 5.51
N SER A 636 5.06 -40.04 4.97
CA SER A 636 6.53 -40.17 4.90
C SER A 636 7.21 -39.15 5.79
N LEU A 637 8.19 -39.59 6.57
CA LEU A 637 9.13 -38.71 7.25
C LEU A 637 10.31 -38.44 6.32
N VAL A 638 10.56 -37.17 6.04
CA VAL A 638 11.70 -36.69 5.23
C VAL A 638 12.68 -36.00 6.17
N GLU A 639 13.91 -36.50 6.22
CA GLU A 639 15.01 -35.90 6.98
C GLU A 639 16.12 -35.48 6.02
N ILE A 640 16.56 -34.23 6.15
CA ILE A 640 17.63 -33.64 5.35
C ILE A 640 18.67 -33.11 6.34
N ARG A 641 19.91 -33.59 6.29
CA ARG A 641 20.98 -33.20 7.22
C ARG A 641 22.27 -32.88 6.48
N GLN A 642 22.85 -31.73 6.76
CA GLN A 642 24.12 -31.32 6.15
C GLN A 642 25.23 -32.26 6.60
N VAL A 643 25.90 -32.89 5.64
CA VAL A 643 27.07 -33.75 5.87
C VAL A 643 28.37 -33.06 5.47
N GLN A 644 28.30 -32.06 4.60
CA GLN A 644 29.44 -31.23 4.20
C GLN A 644 28.99 -29.79 3.98
N SER A 645 29.64 -28.82 4.62
CA SER A 645 29.40 -27.40 4.34
C SER A 645 30.18 -26.95 3.11
N ARG A 646 29.56 -26.12 2.26
CA ARG A 646 30.19 -25.51 1.08
C ARG A 646 29.74 -24.05 0.93
N PRO A 647 30.20 -23.14 1.82
CA PRO A 647 29.71 -21.77 1.84
C PRO A 647 30.07 -21.03 0.54
N LEU A 648 29.11 -20.30 0.00
CA LEU A 648 29.35 -19.37 -1.10
C LEU A 648 30.14 -18.12 -0.64
N PRO A 649 30.92 -17.49 -1.53
CA PRO A 649 31.47 -16.16 -1.29
C PRO A 649 30.38 -15.16 -0.89
N LYS A 650 30.71 -14.20 -0.01
CA LYS A 650 29.75 -13.17 0.42
C LYS A 650 29.43 -12.13 -0.66
N ILE A 651 30.29 -12.01 -1.65
CA ILE A 651 30.22 -11.00 -2.71
C ILE A 651 30.18 -11.76 -4.05
N LEU A 652 29.00 -11.78 -4.66
CA LEU A 652 28.73 -12.49 -5.89
C LEU A 652 28.04 -11.57 -6.91
N PRO A 653 28.25 -11.79 -8.21
CA PRO A 653 27.42 -11.24 -9.25
C PRO A 653 26.11 -12.03 -9.28
N ASP A 654 25.16 -11.55 -10.05
CA ASP A 654 23.92 -12.27 -10.28
C ASP A 654 23.33 -11.78 -11.59
N LEU A 655 23.73 -12.44 -12.67
CA LEU A 655 23.12 -12.23 -13.96
C LEU A 655 21.71 -12.80 -13.94
N ALA A 656 20.79 -12.05 -14.54
CA ALA A 656 19.38 -12.36 -14.41
C ALA A 656 18.59 -11.94 -15.64
N LEU A 657 17.63 -12.78 -16.01
CA LEU A 657 16.66 -12.56 -17.08
C LEU A 657 15.25 -12.48 -16.48
N SER A 658 14.35 -11.78 -17.16
CA SER A 658 12.92 -11.74 -16.82
C SER A 658 12.08 -12.13 -18.03
N GLU A 659 11.18 -13.12 -17.88
CA GLU A 659 10.26 -13.54 -18.94
C GLU A 659 9.34 -12.41 -19.43
N THR A 660 9.13 -11.40 -18.59
CA THR A 660 8.28 -10.23 -18.85
C THR A 660 9.03 -9.05 -19.44
N GLU A 661 10.32 -9.19 -19.75
CA GLU A 661 11.13 -8.20 -20.48
C GLU A 661 11.60 -8.74 -21.85
N CYS A 662 10.93 -9.80 -22.32
CA CYS A 662 11.11 -10.37 -23.66
C CYS A 662 10.16 -9.67 -24.64
N LEU A 663 10.72 -8.81 -25.50
CA LEU A 663 9.95 -8.03 -26.46
C LEU A 663 10.11 -8.55 -27.88
N LEU A 664 9.03 -8.55 -28.65
CA LEU A 664 9.06 -8.95 -30.06
C LEU A 664 8.52 -7.83 -30.94
N ASP A 665 9.42 -7.15 -31.65
CA ASP A 665 9.07 -6.17 -32.66
C ASP A 665 8.77 -6.87 -34.00
N ARG A 666 7.49 -7.01 -34.32
CA ARG A 666 7.02 -7.55 -35.61
C ARG A 666 6.98 -6.49 -36.72
N SER A 667 7.16 -5.21 -36.42
CA SER A 667 7.16 -4.13 -37.41
C SER A 667 8.49 -4.05 -38.19
N SER A 668 9.58 -4.51 -37.58
CA SER A 668 10.89 -4.66 -38.20
C SER A 668 10.94 -5.81 -39.23
N ASN A 669 11.80 -5.70 -40.25
CA ASN A 669 12.03 -6.75 -41.25
C ASN A 669 13.54 -7.09 -41.38
N PRO A 670 14.00 -8.26 -40.87
CA PRO A 670 13.20 -9.29 -40.19
C PRO A 670 12.73 -8.81 -38.79
N PRO A 671 11.70 -9.45 -38.20
CA PRO A 671 11.29 -9.18 -36.82
C PRO A 671 12.47 -9.28 -35.84
N VAL A 672 12.42 -8.50 -34.76
CA VAL A 672 13.51 -8.40 -33.79
C VAL A 672 13.04 -8.86 -32.41
N LEU A 673 13.72 -9.87 -31.87
CA LEU A 673 13.61 -10.27 -30.47
C LEU A 673 14.50 -9.35 -29.62
N THR A 674 13.96 -8.76 -28.57
CA THR A 674 14.71 -7.95 -27.61
C THR A 674 14.65 -8.59 -26.23
N VAL A 675 15.80 -8.73 -25.58
CA VAL A 675 15.92 -9.23 -24.20
C VAL A 675 16.85 -8.34 -23.40
N ARG A 676 16.63 -8.25 -22.10
CA ARG A 676 17.56 -7.57 -21.18
C ARG A 676 18.24 -8.59 -20.28
N VAL A 677 19.55 -8.40 -20.11
CA VAL A 677 20.35 -9.15 -19.15
C VAL A 677 20.79 -8.19 -18.07
N HIS A 678 20.38 -8.45 -16.84
CA HIS A 678 20.64 -7.61 -15.68
C HIS A 678 21.79 -8.17 -14.87
N ASN A 679 22.45 -7.33 -14.07
CA ASN A 679 23.25 -7.78 -12.92
C ASN A 679 22.60 -7.23 -11.65
N VAL A 680 22.06 -8.12 -10.81
CA VAL A 680 21.38 -7.78 -9.55
C VAL A 680 22.17 -8.17 -8.31
N GLY A 681 23.42 -8.60 -8.51
CA GLY A 681 24.36 -8.98 -7.47
C GLY A 681 25.07 -7.77 -6.84
N ILE A 682 26.21 -8.04 -6.20
CA ILE A 682 27.08 -7.01 -5.59
C ILE A 682 28.53 -7.12 -6.08
N ARG A 683 28.73 -7.78 -7.22
CA ARG A 683 29.98 -7.88 -7.96
C ARG A 683 29.71 -7.68 -9.44
N ASP A 684 30.64 -7.04 -10.13
CA ASP A 684 30.64 -6.96 -11.60
C ASP A 684 30.59 -8.38 -12.19
N SER A 685 29.81 -8.56 -13.26
CA SER A 685 29.53 -9.89 -13.82
C SER A 685 30.74 -10.53 -14.50
N GLY A 686 31.70 -9.72 -14.97
CA GLY A 686 32.65 -10.17 -15.97
C GLY A 686 31.94 -10.49 -17.31
N SER A 687 32.67 -11.09 -18.25
CA SER A 687 32.13 -11.45 -19.56
C SER A 687 31.10 -12.57 -19.48
N ALA A 688 29.99 -12.40 -20.20
CA ALA A 688 28.95 -13.41 -20.35
C ALA A 688 28.66 -13.72 -21.82
N LYS A 689 28.07 -14.89 -22.06
CA LYS A 689 27.56 -15.29 -23.37
C LYS A 689 26.07 -15.56 -23.22
N VAL A 690 25.28 -14.92 -24.07
CA VAL A 690 23.82 -15.06 -24.11
C VAL A 690 23.44 -15.81 -25.37
N THR A 691 22.70 -16.90 -25.24
CA THR A 691 22.29 -17.76 -26.34
C THR A 691 20.77 -17.75 -26.44
N LEU A 692 20.25 -17.51 -27.64
CA LEU A 692 18.82 -17.60 -27.93
C LEU A 692 18.57 -18.85 -28.76
N THR A 693 17.63 -19.68 -28.32
CA THR A 693 17.31 -20.97 -28.92
C THR A 693 15.81 -21.07 -29.17
N ALA A 694 15.39 -21.23 -30.43
CA ALA A 694 14.02 -21.53 -30.77
C ALA A 694 13.71 -23.01 -30.49
N LEU A 695 12.64 -23.24 -29.75
CA LEU A 695 12.19 -24.57 -29.36
C LEU A 695 11.01 -24.97 -30.24
N PHE A 696 11.08 -26.15 -30.83
CA PHE A 696 10.00 -26.80 -31.57
C PHE A 696 9.54 -28.04 -30.82
N GLU A 697 8.52 -28.75 -31.31
CA GLU A 697 8.07 -30.00 -30.68
C GLU A 697 9.15 -31.08 -30.64
N ASN A 698 9.96 -31.20 -31.71
CA ASN A 698 10.91 -32.31 -31.88
C ASN A 698 12.37 -31.87 -32.10
N ARG A 699 12.68 -30.57 -32.01
CA ARG A 699 14.04 -30.04 -32.20
C ARG A 699 14.24 -28.71 -31.50
N GLU A 700 15.49 -28.35 -31.27
CA GLU A 700 15.91 -27.01 -30.84
C GLU A 700 16.82 -26.40 -31.92
N GLU A 701 16.71 -25.11 -32.16
CA GLU A 701 17.50 -24.39 -33.16
C GLU A 701 18.12 -23.14 -32.52
N GLN A 702 19.45 -23.03 -32.50
CA GLN A 702 20.12 -21.83 -32.00
C GLN A 702 19.93 -20.69 -33.00
N ILE A 703 19.20 -19.65 -32.59
CA ILE A 703 18.86 -18.51 -33.45
C ILE A 703 19.76 -17.28 -33.22
N GLY A 704 20.48 -17.22 -32.10
CA GLY A 704 21.33 -16.08 -31.76
C GLY A 704 22.37 -16.38 -30.68
N VAL A 705 23.52 -15.71 -30.76
CA VAL A 705 24.56 -15.73 -29.72
C VAL A 705 25.16 -14.34 -29.59
N HIS A 706 25.08 -13.77 -28.39
CA HIS A 706 25.67 -12.48 -28.04
C HIS A 706 26.81 -12.67 -27.04
N LYS A 707 27.92 -11.95 -27.26
CA LYS A 707 28.95 -11.76 -26.24
C LYS A 707 28.64 -10.47 -25.49
N VAL A 708 28.40 -10.59 -24.21
CA VAL A 708 28.27 -9.46 -23.29
C VAL A 708 29.63 -9.31 -22.60
N PRO A 709 30.24 -8.12 -22.61
CA PRO A 709 31.45 -7.86 -21.83
C PRO A 709 31.04 -7.80 -20.35
N ASN A 710 31.40 -6.75 -19.61
CA ASN A 710 31.02 -6.62 -18.20
C ASN A 710 29.69 -5.88 -18.04
N ILE A 711 28.81 -6.40 -17.18
CA ILE A 711 27.68 -5.65 -16.62
C ILE A 711 28.06 -5.25 -15.18
N PRO A 712 28.18 -3.95 -14.87
CA PRO A 712 28.52 -3.51 -13.53
C PRO A 712 27.42 -3.90 -12.55
N TRP A 713 27.75 -4.08 -11.27
CA TRP A 713 26.69 -4.29 -10.27
C TRP A 713 26.02 -2.94 -9.87
N PRO A 714 24.78 -2.95 -9.36
CA PRO A 714 23.95 -1.76 -9.18
C PRO A 714 24.34 -0.94 -7.94
N LYS A 715 25.57 -0.41 -7.90
CA LYS A 715 26.15 0.37 -6.78
C LYS A 715 25.25 1.49 -6.25
N ALA A 716 24.54 2.15 -7.18
CA ALA A 716 23.67 3.28 -6.90
C ALA A 716 22.22 2.88 -6.58
N LEU A 717 21.94 1.58 -6.40
CA LEU A 717 20.59 1.02 -6.25
C LEU A 717 19.69 1.32 -7.46
N MET A 718 20.30 1.34 -8.64
CA MET A 718 19.66 1.53 -9.94
C MET A 718 19.91 0.29 -10.80
N PRO A 719 18.97 -0.09 -11.70
CA PRO A 719 19.16 -1.20 -12.62
C PRO A 719 20.50 -1.13 -13.34
N SER A 720 21.08 -2.29 -13.57
CA SER A 720 22.29 -2.41 -14.38
C SER A 720 22.09 -3.54 -15.35
N PHE A 721 21.91 -3.22 -16.63
CA PHE A 721 21.57 -4.19 -17.64
C PHE A 721 22.15 -3.84 -19.00
N VAL A 722 22.13 -4.82 -19.90
CA VAL A 722 22.38 -4.67 -21.33
C VAL A 722 21.15 -5.15 -22.09
N THR A 723 20.72 -4.37 -23.08
CA THR A 723 19.67 -4.76 -24.02
C THR A 723 20.30 -5.44 -25.22
N LEU A 724 19.81 -6.62 -25.57
CA LEU A 724 20.24 -7.40 -26.72
C LEU A 724 19.11 -7.49 -27.74
N GLN A 725 19.44 -7.30 -29.01
CA GLN A 725 18.52 -7.40 -30.13
C GLN A 725 18.97 -8.52 -31.08
N GLN A 726 18.09 -9.49 -31.32
CA GLN A 726 18.33 -10.61 -32.22
C GLN A 726 17.29 -10.58 -33.35
N PRO A 727 17.68 -10.13 -34.55
CA PRO A 727 16.84 -10.26 -35.73
C PRO A 727 16.60 -11.74 -36.03
N TRP A 728 15.34 -12.15 -36.20
CA TRP A 728 14.99 -13.54 -36.48
C TRP A 728 13.73 -13.60 -37.35
N LYS A 729 13.81 -14.34 -38.46
CA LYS A 729 12.65 -14.64 -39.28
C LYS A 729 11.80 -15.67 -38.55
N ILE A 730 10.78 -15.19 -37.83
CA ILE A 730 9.91 -16.01 -36.98
C ILE A 730 9.40 -17.23 -37.75
N ASP A 731 9.69 -18.42 -37.21
CA ASP A 731 9.03 -19.66 -37.60
C ASP A 731 7.86 -19.89 -36.64
N GLU A 732 6.63 -19.73 -37.12
CA GLU A 732 5.40 -19.87 -36.32
C GLU A 732 5.21 -21.30 -35.74
N ARG A 733 6.03 -22.28 -36.16
CA ARG A 733 6.07 -23.62 -35.54
C ARG A 733 6.89 -23.65 -34.25
N ALA A 734 7.66 -22.62 -33.94
CA ALA A 734 8.39 -22.52 -32.68
C ALA A 734 7.39 -22.30 -31.53
N ARG A 735 7.41 -23.21 -30.55
CA ARG A 735 6.54 -23.15 -29.37
C ARG A 735 7.01 -22.09 -28.38
N ALA A 736 8.32 -21.89 -28.28
CA ALA A 736 8.95 -21.00 -27.31
C ALA A 736 10.36 -20.62 -27.76
N ILE A 737 10.90 -19.58 -27.14
CA ILE A 737 12.30 -19.19 -27.23
C ILE A 737 12.91 -19.34 -25.85
N ARG A 738 14.02 -20.08 -25.77
CA ARG A 738 14.87 -20.15 -24.57
C ARG A 738 15.98 -19.11 -24.70
N VAL A 739 16.23 -18.39 -23.61
CA VAL A 739 17.33 -17.44 -23.49
C VAL A 739 18.20 -17.91 -22.34
N ASP A 740 19.46 -18.23 -22.63
CA ASP A 740 20.42 -18.74 -21.65
C ASP A 740 21.60 -17.79 -21.52
N VAL A 741 21.92 -17.40 -20.30
CA VAL A 741 23.11 -16.63 -19.93
C VAL A 741 24.14 -17.60 -19.33
N SER A 742 25.38 -17.51 -19.82
CA SER A 742 26.49 -18.29 -19.31
C SER A 742 27.68 -17.40 -19.01
N THR A 743 28.33 -17.63 -17.87
CA THR A 743 29.48 -16.86 -17.39
C THR A 743 30.71 -17.74 -17.30
N ALA A 744 31.90 -17.14 -17.34
CA ALA A 744 33.15 -17.87 -17.11
C ALA A 744 33.34 -18.28 -15.64
N THR A 745 32.70 -17.53 -14.71
CA THR A 745 32.69 -17.83 -13.27
C THR A 745 31.25 -18.13 -12.85
N PRO A 746 30.87 -19.41 -12.62
CA PRO A 746 29.48 -19.80 -12.41
C PRO A 746 28.92 -19.46 -11.02
N ASP A 747 29.74 -18.93 -10.11
CA ASP A 747 29.29 -18.57 -8.77
C ASP A 747 28.48 -17.27 -8.83
N GLU A 748 27.16 -17.42 -8.77
CA GLU A 748 26.16 -16.36 -8.77
C GLU A 748 25.21 -16.54 -7.58
N ILE A 749 24.47 -15.48 -7.19
CA ILE A 749 23.53 -15.57 -6.06
C ILE A 749 22.38 -16.54 -6.39
N CYS A 750 21.88 -16.46 -7.61
CA CYS A 750 20.89 -17.35 -8.18
C CYS A 750 21.41 -17.77 -9.56
N VAL A 751 21.24 -19.05 -9.92
CA VAL A 751 21.65 -19.54 -11.25
C VAL A 751 20.42 -19.85 -12.11
N GLU A 752 19.27 -20.16 -11.50
CA GLU A 752 18.03 -20.44 -12.24
C GLU A 752 17.50 -19.24 -13.04
N ASN A 753 17.80 -18.01 -12.61
CA ASN A 753 17.47 -16.77 -13.31
C ASN A 753 18.37 -16.47 -14.52
N ASN A 754 19.39 -17.28 -14.78
CA ASN A 754 20.19 -17.22 -16.02
C ASN A 754 19.49 -17.86 -17.22
N SER A 755 18.38 -18.58 -17.02
CA SER A 755 17.65 -19.24 -18.10
C SER A 755 16.16 -18.94 -18.00
N ILE A 756 15.56 -18.50 -19.10
CA ILE A 756 14.12 -18.35 -19.23
C ILE A 756 13.64 -19.02 -20.52
N GLU A 757 12.41 -19.56 -20.48
CA GLU A 757 11.73 -20.11 -21.65
C GLU A 757 10.39 -19.40 -21.81
N VAL A 758 10.25 -18.60 -22.88
CA VAL A 758 9.06 -17.77 -23.13
C VAL A 758 8.36 -18.27 -24.38
N ALA A 759 7.08 -18.65 -24.26
CA ALA A 759 6.29 -19.07 -25.40
C ALA A 759 6.22 -17.93 -26.43
N THR A 760 6.32 -18.23 -27.73
CA THR A 760 6.40 -17.22 -28.80
C THR A 760 5.23 -16.23 -28.81
N ARG A 761 4.05 -16.66 -28.34
CA ARG A 761 2.85 -15.84 -28.17
C ARG A 761 2.86 -14.92 -26.95
N ASP A 762 3.72 -15.19 -25.96
CA ASP A 762 3.79 -14.46 -24.70
C ASP A 762 4.90 -13.38 -24.75
N TRP A 763 5.63 -13.27 -25.87
CA TRP A 763 6.53 -12.14 -26.14
C TRP A 763 5.73 -10.85 -26.30
N ILE A 764 6.17 -9.81 -25.61
CA ILE A 764 5.44 -8.55 -25.47
C ILE A 764 5.72 -7.67 -26.69
N SER A 765 4.70 -7.04 -27.27
CA SER A 765 4.92 -6.04 -28.32
C SER A 765 5.60 -4.80 -27.71
N PRO A 766 6.57 -4.15 -28.37
CA PRO A 766 7.22 -2.94 -27.83
C PRO A 766 6.23 -1.86 -27.37
N GLU A 767 5.11 -1.67 -28.06
CA GLU A 767 4.05 -0.73 -27.64
C GLU A 767 3.30 -1.13 -26.36
N ASP A 768 3.28 -2.41 -26.02
CA ASP A 768 2.63 -2.95 -24.82
C ASP A 768 3.58 -3.03 -23.62
N PHE A 769 4.88 -2.82 -23.84
CA PHE A 769 5.87 -2.79 -22.77
C PHE A 769 5.78 -1.47 -21.99
N ARG A 770 5.20 -1.53 -20.78
CA ARG A 770 4.86 -0.35 -19.99
C ARG A 770 5.91 0.05 -18.95
N GLU A 771 7.20 -0.18 -19.19
CA GLU A 771 8.19 0.26 -18.21
C GLU A 771 8.33 1.79 -18.17
N ARG A 772 8.14 2.37 -16.98
CA ARG A 772 8.05 3.83 -16.83
C ARG A 772 9.40 4.49 -17.14
N PRO A 773 9.49 5.31 -18.21
CA PRO A 773 10.71 6.08 -18.52
C PRO A 773 10.96 7.22 -17.53
N ASN A 774 10.07 7.42 -16.56
CA ASN A 774 10.14 8.43 -15.51
C ASN A 774 10.74 7.90 -14.19
N LEU A 775 11.19 6.63 -14.17
CA LEU A 775 11.92 6.01 -13.05
C LEU A 775 13.38 5.67 -13.40
N TYR A 776 13.68 5.37 -14.67
CA TYR A 776 15.02 5.19 -15.27
C TYR A 776 15.10 5.96 -16.59
N GLY A 777 16.26 6.53 -16.91
CA GLY A 777 16.57 6.90 -18.28
C GLY A 777 16.54 5.64 -19.17
N PRO A 778 16.37 5.77 -20.50
CA PRO A 778 16.25 4.63 -21.42
C PRO A 778 17.35 3.56 -21.26
N ASP A 779 18.53 3.97 -20.79
CA ASP A 779 19.74 3.15 -20.63
C ASP A 779 20.03 2.75 -19.17
N GLY A 780 19.04 2.81 -18.26
CA GLY A 780 19.26 2.58 -16.83
C GLY A 780 20.01 3.71 -16.12
N THR A 781 20.22 4.83 -16.81
CA THR A 781 20.82 6.04 -16.25
C THR A 781 19.85 6.73 -15.30
N ASP A 782 20.39 7.50 -14.34
CA ASP A 782 19.56 8.34 -13.50
C ASP A 782 18.77 9.28 -14.41
N ILE A 783 17.45 9.27 -14.30
CA ILE A 783 16.71 10.44 -14.78
C ILE A 783 17.15 11.55 -13.86
N PRO A 784 17.64 12.69 -14.38
CA PRO A 784 17.82 13.85 -13.55
C PRO A 784 16.49 14.06 -12.85
N ARG A 785 16.44 13.83 -11.51
CA ARG A 785 15.28 14.22 -10.70
C ARG A 785 14.91 15.58 -11.22
N PRO A 786 13.68 15.80 -11.75
CA PRO A 786 13.37 16.99 -12.52
C PRO A 786 14.04 18.15 -11.82
N ALA A 787 15.09 18.68 -12.46
CA ALA A 787 15.75 19.87 -11.98
C ALA A 787 14.84 21.03 -12.39
N TRP A 788 13.59 20.98 -11.94
CA TRP A 788 12.99 22.19 -11.44
C TRP A 788 14.00 22.67 -10.41
N PRO A 789 14.48 23.91 -10.48
CA PRO A 789 15.46 24.40 -9.54
C PRO A 789 14.80 24.41 -8.16
N VAL A 790 14.83 23.27 -7.46
CA VAL A 790 14.68 23.17 -6.03
C VAL A 790 16.02 23.64 -5.50
N ALA A 791 16.23 24.95 -5.56
CA ALA A 791 17.34 25.57 -4.86
C ALA A 791 17.15 25.22 -3.38
N ARG A 792 18.06 24.40 -2.85
CA ARG A 792 18.24 24.28 -1.42
C ARG A 792 18.56 25.67 -0.90
N CYS A 793 17.78 26.18 0.04
CA CYS A 793 18.27 27.19 0.96
C CYS A 793 18.51 26.49 2.30
N GLU A 794 19.78 26.19 2.54
CA GLU A 794 20.31 26.15 3.89
C GLU A 794 20.24 27.58 4.44
N SER A 795 19.72 27.78 5.65
CA SER A 795 20.05 28.98 6.42
C SER A 795 21.57 29.00 6.59
N PRO A 796 22.33 29.98 6.09
CA PRO A 796 23.76 29.96 6.29
C PRO A 796 24.13 30.73 7.57
N PRO A 797 25.04 30.20 8.40
CA PRO A 797 26.19 30.96 8.83
C PRO A 797 27.23 30.98 7.69
N GLY A 798 27.46 32.15 7.09
CA GLY A 798 28.72 32.49 6.39
C GLY A 798 28.87 32.13 4.90
N THR A 799 28.85 33.19 4.07
CA THR A 799 29.60 33.44 2.81
C THR A 799 29.34 32.66 1.48
N GLN A 800 28.64 33.39 0.59
CA GLN A 800 28.82 33.68 -0.86
C GLN A 800 28.53 32.66 -2.00
N LEU A 801 27.63 33.10 -2.90
CA LEU A 801 27.15 32.61 -4.22
C LEU A 801 28.12 32.99 -5.38
N PRO A 802 28.14 32.39 -6.61
CA PRO A 802 27.12 32.48 -7.71
C PRO A 802 27.00 31.18 -8.60
N SER A 803 26.09 30.97 -9.58
CA SER A 803 25.73 31.81 -10.75
C SER A 803 24.39 31.45 -11.44
N ALA A 804 23.49 32.43 -11.56
CA ALA A 804 22.57 32.61 -12.68
C ALA A 804 22.44 34.13 -12.91
N THR A 805 22.74 34.61 -14.11
CA THR A 805 22.81 36.05 -14.42
C THR A 805 21.41 36.68 -14.42
N GLY A 806 21.14 37.60 -13.49
CA GLY A 806 20.00 38.53 -13.53
C GLY A 806 19.11 38.60 -12.28
N PHE A 807 19.26 37.68 -11.31
CA PHE A 807 18.50 37.72 -10.05
C PHE A 807 19.48 37.58 -8.86
N VAL A 808 19.39 38.50 -7.91
CA VAL A 808 20.11 38.47 -6.64
C VAL A 808 19.07 37.99 -5.62
N GLY A 809 19.32 36.91 -4.87
CA GLY A 809 18.44 36.44 -3.79
C GLY A 809 17.13 35.72 -4.21
N VAL A 810 17.00 34.45 -3.83
CA VAL A 810 15.73 33.69 -3.88
C VAL A 810 15.36 33.28 -2.47
N SER A 811 14.25 33.78 -1.93
CA SER A 811 13.68 33.30 -0.66
C SER A 811 12.44 32.44 -0.95
N HIS A 812 12.50 31.16 -0.59
CA HIS A 812 11.38 30.23 -0.72
C HIS A 812 10.43 30.32 0.48
N LEU A 813 9.16 30.63 0.22
CA LEU A 813 8.09 30.62 1.20
C LEU A 813 7.17 29.42 0.95
N PHE A 814 7.23 28.37 1.79
CA PHE A 814 6.26 27.26 1.75
C PHE A 814 5.63 27.00 3.12
N GLY A 815 4.31 27.23 3.25
CA GLY A 815 3.51 26.74 4.38
C GLY A 815 2.30 27.62 4.73
N PRO A 816 1.19 27.03 5.23
CA PRO A 816 -0.11 27.68 5.25
C PRO A 816 -0.19 28.79 6.28
N PHE A 817 -0.85 29.86 5.87
CA PHE A 817 -1.34 30.91 6.73
C PHE A 817 -2.24 30.36 7.86
N ARG A 818 -1.86 30.54 9.13
CA ARG A 818 -2.62 30.06 10.32
C ARG A 818 -3.70 31.06 10.76
N GLU A 819 -4.90 30.55 11.07
CA GLU A 819 -5.78 31.13 12.11
C GLU A 819 -5.89 30.16 13.30
N THR A 820 -6.07 30.75 14.48
CA THR A 820 -6.27 30.11 15.79
C THR A 820 -7.71 29.63 16.00
N GLY A 821 -7.88 28.44 16.60
CA GLY A 821 -9.13 28.06 17.27
C GLY A 821 -9.61 26.63 17.04
N ASN A 822 -9.44 25.78 18.06
CA ASN A 822 -10.13 24.51 18.32
C ASN A 822 -10.06 23.38 17.27
N LEU A 823 -9.25 22.37 17.62
CA LEU A 823 -9.38 20.98 17.19
C LEU A 823 -10.82 20.46 17.35
N LYS A 824 -11.50 20.16 16.23
CA LYS A 824 -12.39 18.99 16.07
C LYS A 824 -12.28 18.50 14.63
N PHE A 825 -11.83 17.26 14.43
CA PHE A 825 -11.74 16.61 13.11
C PHE A 825 -13.09 16.68 12.36
N PRO A 826 -13.08 17.05 11.07
CA PRO A 826 -13.00 16.04 10.01
C PRO A 826 -12.11 16.52 8.85
N VAL A 827 -11.11 15.73 8.46
CA VAL A 827 -10.20 16.15 7.38
C VAL A 827 -10.76 15.72 6.02
N ARG A 828 -11.79 16.43 5.56
CA ARG A 828 -12.01 16.68 4.12
C ARG A 828 -11.10 17.85 3.75
N TYR A 829 -9.94 17.60 3.17
CA TYR A 829 -9.09 18.71 2.73
C TYR A 829 -9.61 19.31 1.41
N CYS A 830 -10.62 20.17 1.53
CA CYS A 830 -11.08 21.07 0.47
C CYS A 830 -11.06 22.54 0.93
N ARG A 831 -10.06 22.97 1.72
CA ARG A 831 -9.88 24.39 2.11
C ARG A 831 -8.41 24.73 2.39
N ARG A 832 -7.60 24.98 1.38
CA ARG A 832 -6.24 25.61 1.45
C ARG A 832 -6.16 26.58 0.28
N GLN A 833 -5.64 27.81 0.38
CA GLN A 833 -6.13 28.91 -0.50
C GLN A 833 -5.12 29.91 -1.10
N SER A 834 -3.80 29.82 -0.86
CA SER A 834 -2.78 30.59 -1.64
C SER A 834 -1.35 30.01 -1.57
N MET A 835 -0.54 30.29 -2.59
CA MET A 835 0.94 30.12 -2.65
C MET A 835 1.58 31.44 -3.09
N ALA A 836 2.76 31.79 -2.56
CA ALA A 836 3.48 33.00 -2.94
C ALA A 836 5.00 32.76 -3.11
N TRP A 837 5.60 33.48 -4.05
CA TRP A 837 7.04 33.50 -4.32
C TRP A 837 7.54 34.94 -4.34
N LEU A 838 8.74 35.17 -3.80
CA LEU A 838 9.43 36.46 -3.86
C LEU A 838 10.76 36.29 -4.61
N LEU A 839 11.02 37.18 -5.55
CA LEU A 839 12.27 37.28 -6.30
C LEU A 839 12.67 38.75 -6.35
N HIS A 840 13.95 39.09 -6.45
CA HIS A 840 14.34 40.46 -6.72
C HIS A 840 15.50 40.57 -7.71
N ASP A 841 15.60 41.74 -8.35
CA ASP A 841 16.78 42.22 -9.04
C ASP A 841 17.18 43.58 -8.43
N ASP A 842 18.22 44.22 -8.98
CA ASP A 842 18.74 45.50 -8.46
C ASP A 842 17.73 46.65 -8.52
N LYS A 843 16.61 46.49 -9.23
CA LYS A 843 15.62 47.55 -9.49
C LYS A 843 14.23 47.21 -8.95
N ASN A 844 13.86 45.93 -8.86
CA ASN A 844 12.51 45.49 -8.57
C ASN A 844 12.47 44.29 -7.62
N LEU A 845 11.46 44.29 -6.75
CA LEU A 845 10.91 43.11 -6.09
C LEU A 845 9.77 42.54 -6.95
N TYR A 846 9.86 41.25 -7.27
CA TYR A 846 8.81 40.48 -7.89
C TYR A 846 8.09 39.62 -6.85
N VAL A 847 6.76 39.69 -6.84
CA VAL A 847 5.93 38.82 -6.00
C VAL A 847 4.95 38.07 -6.88
N LEU A 848 5.07 36.75 -6.93
CA LEU A 848 4.11 35.88 -7.62
C LEU A 848 3.18 35.27 -6.57
N VAL A 849 1.87 35.32 -6.79
CA VAL A 849 0.89 34.70 -5.90
C VAL A 849 -0.12 33.92 -6.73
N SER A 850 -0.40 32.67 -6.35
CA SER A 850 -1.62 31.95 -6.74
C SER A 850 -2.55 31.92 -5.54
N SER A 851 -3.84 32.22 -5.72
CA SER A 851 -4.85 32.15 -4.67
C SER A 851 -6.16 31.60 -5.20
N TRP A 852 -6.80 30.71 -4.43
CA TRP A 852 -8.02 30.05 -4.85
C TRP A 852 -9.07 29.98 -3.72
N LYS A 853 -10.35 29.98 -4.10
CA LYS A 853 -11.50 30.10 -3.18
C LYS A 853 -12.63 29.16 -3.59
N LEU A 854 -13.04 28.26 -2.69
CA LEU A 854 -14.15 27.33 -2.93
C LEU A 854 -15.52 27.99 -2.73
N GLY A 855 -16.48 27.65 -3.59
CA GLY A 855 -17.92 27.80 -3.35
C GLY A 855 -18.50 29.22 -3.40
N ALA A 856 -17.67 30.26 -3.34
CA ALA A 856 -18.10 31.66 -3.44
C ALA A 856 -17.26 32.43 -4.46
N ALA A 857 -17.92 33.30 -5.24
CA ALA A 857 -17.25 34.15 -6.22
C ALA A 857 -16.24 35.11 -5.57
N LEU A 858 -15.22 35.52 -6.34
CA LEU A 858 -14.25 36.53 -5.93
C LEU A 858 -14.92 37.90 -5.76
N ARG A 859 -14.71 38.54 -4.60
CA ARG A 859 -15.13 39.93 -4.35
C ARG A 859 -14.08 40.88 -4.90
N ARG A 860 -14.48 41.71 -5.87
CA ARG A 860 -13.59 42.55 -6.67
C ARG A 860 -14.24 43.87 -7.09
N LYS A 861 -14.80 44.59 -6.12
CA LYS A 861 -15.53 45.85 -6.31
C LYS A 861 -14.62 46.99 -6.77
N ALA A 862 -13.35 47.00 -6.37
CA ALA A 862 -12.37 47.95 -6.90
C ALA A 862 -12.00 47.58 -8.35
N LYS A 863 -12.04 48.59 -9.23
CA LYS A 863 -11.90 48.42 -10.68
C LYS A 863 -10.43 48.19 -11.08
N PRO A 864 -10.17 47.41 -12.14
CA PRO A 864 -8.81 47.22 -12.65
C PRO A 864 -8.07 48.53 -12.92
N GLY A 865 -6.77 48.57 -12.58
CA GLY A 865 -5.91 49.73 -12.83
C GLY A 865 -6.14 50.94 -11.92
N THR A 866 -7.00 50.85 -10.91
CA THR A 866 -7.18 51.92 -9.92
C THR A 866 -6.06 51.89 -8.87
N VAL A 867 -5.47 53.06 -8.58
CA VAL A 867 -4.38 53.24 -7.60
C VAL A 867 -4.75 54.32 -6.58
N GLY A 868 -4.53 54.08 -5.28
CA GLY A 868 -4.65 55.09 -4.21
C GLY A 868 -5.77 54.84 -3.20
N SER A 869 -6.43 55.89 -2.70
CA SER A 869 -7.52 55.79 -1.71
C SER A 869 -8.81 55.23 -2.32
N VAL A 870 -8.87 53.91 -2.49
CA VAL A 870 -10.03 53.24 -3.09
C VAL A 870 -11.04 52.84 -2.01
N GLY A 871 -12.22 53.49 -2.01
CA GLY A 871 -13.21 53.36 -0.93
C GLY A 871 -13.77 51.94 -0.70
N ASN A 872 -13.71 51.06 -1.69
CA ASN A 872 -14.26 49.69 -1.61
C ASN A 872 -13.20 48.59 -1.40
N PHE A 873 -11.91 48.94 -1.26
CA PHE A 873 -10.80 47.97 -1.26
C PHE A 873 -10.80 46.99 -0.07
N ALA A 874 -11.27 47.46 1.10
CA ALA A 874 -11.32 46.65 2.31
C ALA A 874 -12.31 45.47 2.21
N ALA A 875 -13.29 45.55 1.31
CA ALA A 875 -14.33 44.55 1.09
C ALA A 875 -14.01 43.54 -0.03
N ASP A 876 -12.85 43.67 -0.68
CA ASP A 876 -12.39 42.81 -1.76
C ASP A 876 -11.49 41.67 -1.28
N ASP A 877 -11.51 40.57 -2.03
CA ASP A 877 -10.53 39.50 -1.93
C ASP A 877 -9.19 40.06 -2.49
N ARG A 878 -8.13 40.06 -1.66
CA ARG A 878 -6.86 40.74 -1.96
C ARG A 878 -5.66 40.12 -1.25
N ILE A 879 -4.48 40.45 -1.76
CA ILE A 879 -3.18 40.21 -1.11
C ILE A 879 -2.66 41.55 -0.56
N GLU A 880 -2.09 41.53 0.63
CA GLU A 880 -1.45 42.65 1.29
C GLU A 880 -0.01 42.26 1.65
N LEU A 881 0.96 42.99 1.12
CA LEU A 881 2.38 42.90 1.48
C LEU A 881 2.63 43.92 2.58
N LEU A 882 3.09 43.46 3.74
CA LEU A 882 3.45 44.26 4.90
C LEU A 882 4.97 44.32 4.98
N PHE A 883 5.53 45.51 5.21
CA PHE A 883 6.97 45.65 5.35
C PHE A 883 7.35 46.80 6.27
N GLN A 884 8.42 46.62 7.03
CA GLN A 884 9.01 47.63 7.90
C GLN A 884 10.53 47.64 7.76
N PRO A 885 11.09 48.72 7.19
CA PRO A 885 12.53 48.96 7.24
C PRO A 885 13.02 49.24 8.67
N PRO A 886 14.27 48.89 9.02
CA PRO A 886 14.88 49.21 10.29
C PRO A 886 14.71 50.69 10.67
N GLY A 887 14.22 50.95 11.88
CA GLY A 887 14.04 52.32 12.40
C GLY A 887 13.00 53.18 11.66
N LYS A 888 12.22 52.62 10.73
CA LYS A 888 11.15 53.34 10.02
C LYS A 888 9.75 52.82 10.41
N PRO A 889 8.68 53.62 10.24
CA PRO A 889 7.31 53.13 10.35
C PRO A 889 7.00 52.10 9.26
N TRP A 890 6.14 51.12 9.58
CA TRP A 890 5.73 50.11 8.60
C TRP A 890 4.79 50.68 7.53
N ARG A 891 4.78 50.03 6.38
CA ARG A 891 3.89 50.31 5.25
C ARG A 891 3.34 49.02 4.67
N SER A 892 2.29 49.13 3.87
CA SER A 892 1.75 48.01 3.12
C SER A 892 1.40 48.36 1.69
N ILE A 893 1.41 47.34 0.84
CA ILE A 893 0.94 47.36 -0.55
C ILE A 893 -0.14 46.29 -0.67
N GLN A 894 -1.34 46.70 -1.05
CA GLN A 894 -2.48 45.80 -1.21
C GLN A 894 -2.88 45.72 -2.68
N VAL A 895 -3.18 44.52 -3.16
CA VAL A 895 -3.60 44.26 -4.54
C VAL A 895 -4.80 43.31 -4.55
N ASN A 896 -5.92 43.74 -5.15
CA ASN A 896 -7.12 42.90 -5.25
C ASN A 896 -7.07 41.97 -6.48
N ALA A 897 -8.03 41.03 -6.57
CA ALA A 897 -8.10 40.09 -7.69
C ALA A 897 -8.32 40.74 -9.09
N ASN A 898 -8.61 42.04 -9.16
CA ASN A 898 -8.83 42.80 -10.38
C ASN A 898 -7.64 43.69 -10.78
N SER A 899 -6.48 43.63 -10.12
CA SER A 899 -5.34 44.52 -10.35
C SER A 899 -5.53 45.96 -9.87
N ALA A 900 -6.45 46.20 -8.92
CA ALA A 900 -6.49 47.47 -8.20
C ALA A 900 -5.42 47.45 -7.09
N VAL A 901 -4.76 48.58 -6.86
CA VAL A 901 -3.65 48.71 -5.89
C VAL A 901 -3.92 49.82 -4.87
N GLN A 902 -3.67 49.54 -3.59
CA GLN A 902 -3.73 50.54 -2.52
C GLN A 902 -2.54 50.38 -1.58
N GLY A 903 -1.83 51.47 -1.28
CA GLY A 903 -0.85 51.49 -0.20
C GLY A 903 -1.46 51.96 1.12
N ARG A 904 -0.94 51.47 2.26
CA ARG A 904 -1.22 52.04 3.59
C ARG A 904 0.04 52.32 4.38
N THR A 905 0.01 53.38 5.18
CA THR A 905 1.04 53.70 6.18
C THR A 905 0.58 53.26 7.57
N ALA A 906 1.52 53.19 8.52
CA ALA A 906 1.24 52.79 9.90
C ALA A 906 0.15 53.62 10.62
N ASP A 907 -0.03 54.89 10.25
CA ASP A 907 -1.09 55.78 10.76
C ASP A 907 -2.43 55.61 10.00
N GLY A 908 -2.54 54.59 9.16
CA GLY A 908 -3.76 54.24 8.41
C GLY A 908 -4.02 55.10 7.18
N LYS A 909 -3.14 56.06 6.84
CA LYS A 909 -3.31 56.90 5.66
C LYS A 909 -3.02 56.11 4.37
N PRO A 910 -3.83 56.30 3.32
CA PRO A 910 -3.56 55.68 2.03
C PRO A 910 -2.37 56.36 1.35
N TRP A 911 -1.57 55.58 0.61
CA TRP A 911 -0.55 56.08 -0.30
C TRP A 911 -0.61 55.33 -1.64
N SER A 912 0.06 55.87 -2.66
CA SER A 912 0.03 55.33 -4.03
C SER A 912 1.37 54.66 -4.37
N PRO A 913 1.53 53.35 -4.10
CA PRO A 913 2.75 52.63 -4.44
C PRO A 913 2.87 52.48 -5.96
N SER A 914 4.08 52.62 -6.49
CA SER A 914 4.35 52.22 -7.87
C SER A 914 4.46 50.69 -7.89
N VAL A 915 3.48 50.04 -8.51
CA VAL A 915 3.39 48.59 -8.66
C VAL A 915 2.86 48.31 -10.06
N LYS A 916 3.56 47.50 -10.83
CA LYS A 916 2.98 46.86 -12.02
C LYS A 916 2.43 45.51 -11.58
N SER A 917 1.22 45.19 -12.00
CA SER A 917 0.58 43.93 -11.63
C SER A 917 -0.03 43.27 -12.85
N LEU A 918 0.33 42.01 -13.10
CA LEU A 918 -0.31 41.16 -14.10
C LEU A 918 -1.22 40.17 -13.37
N HIS A 919 -2.49 40.09 -13.78
CA HIS A 919 -3.47 39.20 -13.15
C HIS A 919 -4.07 38.24 -14.16
N ASN A 920 -4.30 37.00 -13.74
CA ASN A 920 -5.11 36.04 -14.47
C ASN A 920 -6.16 35.44 -13.53
N VAL A 921 -7.41 35.36 -13.96
CA VAL A 921 -8.52 34.79 -13.18
C VAL A 921 -9.12 33.67 -14.01
N ALA A 922 -9.07 32.43 -13.51
CA ALA A 922 -9.67 31.28 -14.18
C ALA A 922 -11.20 31.36 -14.02
N GLN A 923 -11.93 31.57 -15.13
CA GLN A 923 -13.37 31.85 -15.09
C GLN A 923 -14.26 30.60 -15.01
N ASP A 924 -13.74 29.41 -15.32
CA ASP A 924 -14.52 28.17 -15.48
C ASP A 924 -14.06 27.02 -14.57
N THR A 925 -13.97 27.28 -13.27
CA THR A 925 -13.60 26.26 -12.28
C THR A 925 -14.56 26.28 -11.09
N TRP A 926 -14.83 25.11 -10.48
CA TRP A 926 -15.64 24.97 -9.27
C TRP A 926 -15.00 25.64 -8.02
N CYS A 927 -13.79 26.16 -8.18
CA CYS A 927 -12.98 26.88 -7.20
C CYS A 927 -12.36 28.11 -7.89
N ALA A 928 -12.83 29.31 -7.59
CA ALA A 928 -12.34 30.52 -8.25
C ALA A 928 -10.86 30.75 -7.92
N GLU A 929 -9.99 30.57 -8.93
CA GLU A 929 -8.54 30.77 -8.83
C GLU A 929 -8.12 32.08 -9.51
N TRP A 930 -7.22 32.81 -8.87
CA TRP A 930 -6.56 33.95 -9.45
C TRP A 930 -5.07 33.97 -9.15
N TYR A 931 -4.32 34.44 -10.13
CA TYR A 931 -2.89 34.59 -10.10
C TYR A 931 -2.57 36.08 -10.16
N CYS A 932 -1.59 36.53 -9.38
CA CYS A 932 -1.01 37.85 -9.58
C CYS A 932 0.51 37.80 -9.59
N ARG A 933 1.10 38.49 -10.55
CA ARG A 933 2.53 38.82 -10.59
C ARG A 933 2.67 40.31 -10.34
N LEU A 934 3.28 40.66 -9.23
CA LEU A 934 3.60 42.04 -8.86
C LEU A 934 5.06 42.30 -9.20
N GLU A 935 5.32 43.45 -9.81
CA GLU A 935 6.66 44.01 -10.03
C GLU A 935 6.66 45.38 -9.33
N ILE A 936 7.43 45.44 -8.25
CA ILE A 936 7.47 46.57 -7.32
C ILE A 936 8.88 47.16 -7.41
N PRO A 937 9.05 48.35 -8.00
CA PRO A 937 10.33 49.04 -7.97
C PRO A 937 10.83 49.20 -6.54
N LEU A 938 12.09 48.87 -6.27
CA LEU A 938 12.66 48.94 -4.92
C LEU A 938 12.57 50.35 -4.31
N LYS A 939 12.69 51.38 -5.16
CA LYS A 939 12.42 52.78 -4.80
C LYS A 939 11.01 53.06 -4.25
N SER A 940 10.04 52.19 -4.51
CA SER A 940 8.69 52.26 -3.93
C SER A 940 8.67 51.78 -2.48
N LEU A 941 9.62 50.92 -2.10
CA LEU A 941 9.71 50.31 -0.77
C LEU A 941 10.54 51.17 0.19
N SER A 942 11.72 51.64 -0.25
CA SER A 942 12.58 52.59 0.47
C SER A 942 13.60 53.26 -0.49
N SER A 943 14.48 54.12 0.02
CA SER A 943 15.67 54.62 -0.72
C SER A 943 16.60 53.46 -1.10
N GLU A 944 17.21 53.48 -2.29
CA GLU A 944 18.12 52.40 -2.75
C GLU A 944 19.29 52.13 -1.77
N GLY A 945 19.76 53.15 -1.04
CA GLY A 945 20.81 53.00 -0.01
C GLY A 945 20.38 52.34 1.31
N ASP A 946 19.08 52.06 1.52
CA ASP A 946 18.53 51.48 2.76
C ASP A 946 18.19 49.97 2.64
N LEU A 947 18.49 49.35 1.50
CA LEU A 947 18.12 47.96 1.22
C LEU A 947 19.30 47.01 1.47
N ASP A 948 20.47 47.27 0.92
CA ASP A 948 21.60 46.33 0.94
C ASP A 948 22.05 45.93 2.37
N GLY A 949 21.95 44.64 2.69
CA GLY A 949 22.37 44.04 3.97
C GLY A 949 21.40 44.28 5.14
N GLN A 950 20.23 44.86 4.91
CA GLN A 950 19.27 45.21 5.97
C GLN A 950 18.22 44.12 6.16
N VAL A 951 17.90 43.82 7.42
CA VAL A 951 16.80 42.91 7.78
C VAL A 951 15.53 43.70 8.05
N TRP A 952 14.51 43.50 7.23
CA TRP A 952 13.23 44.17 7.36
C TRP A 952 12.20 43.21 7.97
N HIS A 953 11.27 43.72 8.78
CA HIS A 953 10.08 42.93 9.11
C HIS A 953 9.17 42.86 7.89
N PHE A 954 8.68 41.67 7.54
CA PHE A 954 7.94 41.44 6.31
C PHE A 954 6.84 40.39 6.50
N ASP A 955 5.69 40.59 5.85
CA ASP A 955 4.61 39.62 5.83
C ASP A 955 3.77 39.68 4.53
N ILE A 956 3.13 38.57 4.17
CA ILE A 956 2.15 38.49 3.08
C ILE A 956 0.84 38.01 3.67
N VAL A 957 -0.19 38.82 3.53
CA VAL A 957 -1.52 38.58 4.08
C VAL A 957 -2.52 38.45 2.96
N ARG A 958 -3.27 37.36 2.95
CA ARG A 958 -4.47 37.24 2.12
C ARG A 958 -5.68 37.68 2.94
N HIS A 959 -6.47 38.57 2.35
CA HIS A 959 -7.79 38.93 2.83
C HIS A 959 -8.84 38.33 1.91
N ALA A 960 -9.87 37.72 2.48
CA ALA A 960 -11.00 37.23 1.72
C ALA A 960 -12.30 37.33 2.51
N PHE A 961 -13.40 36.92 1.86
CA PHE A 961 -14.70 36.79 2.50
C PHE A 961 -15.37 35.46 2.19
N ASP A 962 -15.77 34.73 3.24
CA ASP A 962 -16.58 33.51 3.12
C ASP A 962 -17.92 33.72 3.83
N GLN A 963 -19.03 33.44 3.16
CA GLN A 963 -20.40 33.61 3.68
C GLN A 963 -20.68 34.97 4.38
N GLY A 964 -20.04 36.05 3.90
CA GLY A 964 -20.20 37.39 4.49
C GLY A 964 -19.25 37.72 5.63
N GLN A 965 -18.49 36.75 6.14
CA GLN A 965 -17.48 36.95 7.18
C GLN A 965 -16.10 37.20 6.56
N PRO A 966 -15.32 38.19 7.06
CA PRO A 966 -13.94 38.36 6.65
C PRO A 966 -13.09 37.16 7.08
N GLN A 967 -12.13 36.80 6.24
CA GLN A 967 -11.14 35.75 6.46
C GLN A 967 -9.77 36.36 6.24
N ARG A 968 -8.81 36.11 7.12
CA ARG A 968 -7.44 36.59 6.97
C ARG A 968 -6.45 35.48 7.20
N SER A 969 -5.35 35.54 6.47
CA SER A 969 -4.36 34.49 6.55
C SER A 969 -2.98 35.07 6.18
N SER A 970 -2.01 35.01 7.11
CA SER A 970 -0.68 35.65 7.05
C SER A 970 0.48 34.64 7.03
N TRP A 971 1.58 34.95 6.33
CA TRP A 971 2.77 34.09 6.17
C TRP A 971 3.41 33.78 7.51
N SER A 972 3.62 34.81 8.34
CA SER A 972 4.18 34.65 9.68
C SER A 972 3.21 33.99 10.66
N GLY A 973 1.92 33.90 10.32
CA GLY A 973 0.86 33.26 11.10
C GLY A 973 0.22 34.19 12.14
N GLY A 974 -1.10 34.01 12.38
CA GLY A 974 -1.88 34.86 13.27
C GLY A 974 -2.48 36.09 12.56
N VAL A 975 -3.08 37.02 13.33
CA VAL A 975 -3.47 38.34 12.83
C VAL A 975 -2.26 39.25 12.97
N PRO A 976 -1.68 39.78 11.88
CA PRO A 976 -0.53 40.69 11.97
C PRO A 976 -0.97 42.02 12.58
N GLU A 977 -0.86 42.12 13.91
CA GLU A 977 -1.23 43.33 14.67
C GLU A 977 -0.09 44.35 14.72
N SER A 978 1.17 43.89 14.68
CA SER A 978 2.34 44.76 14.70
C SER A 978 3.53 44.14 13.96
N PRO A 979 4.50 44.95 13.48
CA PRO A 979 5.69 44.42 12.80
C PRO A 979 6.51 43.40 13.59
N ARG A 980 6.42 43.41 14.93
CA ARG A 980 7.11 42.45 15.79
C ARG A 980 6.61 41.01 15.63
N THR A 981 5.41 40.82 15.10
CA THR A 981 4.82 39.50 14.85
C THR A 981 4.97 39.05 13.40
N TRP A 982 5.61 39.86 12.55
CA TRP A 982 5.86 39.53 11.15
C TRP A 982 7.12 38.67 11.02
N GLY A 983 7.28 38.04 9.87
CA GLY A 983 8.53 37.41 9.50
C GLY A 983 9.59 38.46 9.19
N SER A 984 10.71 38.03 8.62
CA SER A 984 11.79 38.91 8.20
C SER A 984 12.25 38.60 6.79
N ILE A 985 12.58 39.64 6.02
CA ILE A 985 13.29 39.53 4.75
C ILE A 985 14.65 40.23 4.91
N THR A 986 15.70 39.61 4.40
CA THR A 986 17.02 40.24 4.34
C THR A 986 17.24 40.67 2.90
N TRP A 987 17.55 41.95 2.72
CA TRP A 987 17.71 42.60 1.42
C TRP A 987 19.17 42.64 0.99
#